data_AF-A0A6M0BFT6-F1
#
_entry.id   AF-A0A6M0BFT6-F1
#
_cell.length_a   1.000
_cell.length_b   1.000
_cell.length_c   1.000
_cell.angle_alpha   90.00
_cell.angle_beta   90.00
_cell.angle_gamma   90.00
#
_symmetry.space_group_name_H-M   'P 1'
#
loop_
_entity.id
_entity.type
_entity.pdbx_description
1 polymer ?
#
loop_
_entity_poly.entity_id
_entity_poly.type
_entity_poly.pdbx_seq_one_letter_code
_entity_poly.pdbx_strand_id
1 'polypeptide(L)'
;LLSGDWIPLNLPQQIKATWTDIELVSLGGATEASIWSIYYPIGEVDPNWRSIPYGKPLGNQTMHVLNQWMEPAPVWVPGQIYIGGLGLARGYWKDEEKTAKHFIRHPLTQEQLYKTGDLGRYLPDGNIEFLGREDFQVKINGYRIELGEIEATLMRNSLVKKAVVNAIGDSIDRKKIVAYIVPSEMQPKLPEAYHPSEKEGIIFDPVERIEFKLKQHGLRKLESTNKGIDLPLDIDEEALTKAYFHRQSYRQFQLQPLELKEFSQFLSCLRQLSLADKPLPKYLYPSAGNLYPVQSYLMIKSERLTGIEAGIYYYCPRQHRLVFISDLTNAEGDNIYGGNQSLVEQAAFSLFLIAKLDAITPMYGELAERFCLLEAGHIGQLLMTTAPDFGIGLCPIGNLDFQQLSDLFKLESHQMLLYSFVGGKIEPAQAQQWLTSSVSPPKSSSHSDTVSQLRKHLQLHLPDYMLPSKLMLLDSLPLSANGKIDRRALPVPDNLQDLEEETFIAPRDLVELKLTQIWSEVLNVFPVGVQSNFFDIGGDSIVAIRLMAQIEEQFQRNLSLATLFQGQTIEKLATVLREEQEYISWSSLVPIQTSGSKPPFFCIAGGGGNVLYFYHLSCYLGQEQPFYALQAVGLDGESEPFTRVEDMAAHYIGLIKSIQPEGPYFLGGHSFGGLVAFEVAQQLQKQGDEIALLAVLDMHAPDTDKLESSSHKLDLDWNSAKMLTSIAGIFGRMFGKNIDVSYEFLQQLTFDDQLNYVNEQFQKVNLFPPETGVKQIRGLIQVAKANQNACYVPQEVYPTQITLLRASEEVPIELAPSVDIYRLLYDSRKNDPMWGWSKFSAGKVELHPVPGDHLTIMTEPYIGALAEKLKSSLEKAQTANPMERP
;
A
#
# COMPACT_ATOMS: atom_id res chain seq x y z
N LEU A 1 -23.75 -3.33 37.41
CA LEU A 1 -23.99 -1.92 37.02
C LEU A 1 -23.37 -1.70 35.65
N LEU A 2 -24.13 -1.16 34.69
CA LEU A 2 -23.68 -0.93 33.31
C LEU A 2 -23.74 0.58 33.05
N SER A 3 -22.64 1.19 32.60
CA SER A 3 -22.57 2.64 32.37
C SER A 3 -21.45 2.98 31.40
N GLY A 4 -21.40 4.24 30.96
CA GLY A 4 -20.27 4.78 30.20
C GLY A 4 -20.46 4.75 28.69
N ASP A 5 -21.31 3.88 28.15
CA ASP A 5 -21.67 3.86 26.73
C ASP A 5 -23.10 3.33 26.50
N TRP A 6 -23.53 3.30 25.24
CA TRP A 6 -24.79 2.71 24.81
C TRP A 6 -24.83 1.21 25.12
N ILE A 7 -25.86 0.75 25.84
CA ILE A 7 -26.00 -0.65 26.26
C ILE A 7 -26.81 -1.41 25.19
N PRO A 8 -26.23 -2.44 24.54
CA PRO A 8 -26.96 -3.29 23.59
C PRO A 8 -28.13 -4.02 24.23
N LEU A 9 -29.24 -4.17 23.49
CA LEU A 9 -30.46 -4.83 24.00
C LEU A 9 -30.26 -6.31 24.33
N ASN A 10 -29.34 -6.99 23.65
CA ASN A 10 -29.03 -8.40 23.85
C ASN A 10 -28.09 -8.66 25.04
N LEU A 11 -27.27 -7.67 25.43
CA LEU A 11 -26.27 -7.82 26.47
C LEU A 11 -26.87 -8.21 27.84
N PRO A 12 -27.98 -7.62 28.32
CA PRO A 12 -28.61 -8.04 29.57
C PRO A 12 -29.03 -9.52 29.57
N GLN A 13 -29.55 -10.04 28.45
CA GLN A 13 -29.94 -11.44 28.33
C GLN A 13 -28.72 -12.36 28.36
N GLN A 14 -27.63 -12.00 27.68
CA GLN A 14 -26.37 -12.75 27.70
C GLN A 14 -25.77 -12.83 29.11
N ILE A 15 -25.77 -11.71 29.85
CA ILE A 15 -25.26 -11.67 31.23
C ILE A 15 -26.13 -12.54 32.15
N LYS A 16 -27.46 -12.46 32.04
CA LYS A 16 -28.40 -13.29 32.82
C LYS A 16 -28.33 -14.78 32.47
N ALA A 17 -27.92 -15.14 31.25
CA ALA A 17 -27.70 -16.53 30.85
C ALA A 17 -26.47 -17.15 31.54
N THR A 18 -25.44 -16.34 31.84
CA THR A 18 -24.23 -16.78 32.56
C THR A 18 -24.43 -16.75 34.08
N TRP A 19 -25.12 -15.73 34.60
CA TRP A 19 -25.36 -15.54 36.03
C TRP A 19 -26.85 -15.33 36.30
N THR A 20 -27.52 -16.33 36.88
CA THR A 20 -28.99 -16.39 36.99
C THR A 20 -29.60 -15.44 38.03
N ASP A 21 -28.86 -15.01 39.05
CA ASP A 21 -29.36 -14.19 40.17
C ASP A 21 -28.81 -12.75 40.17
N ILE A 22 -28.34 -12.25 39.02
CA ILE A 22 -27.71 -10.93 38.93
C ILE A 22 -28.73 -9.81 38.62
N GLU A 23 -28.73 -8.76 39.43
CA GLU A 23 -29.46 -7.53 39.13
C GLU A 23 -28.64 -6.62 38.22
N LEU A 24 -29.25 -6.18 37.12
CA LEU A 24 -28.63 -5.29 36.17
C LEU A 24 -29.29 -3.92 36.25
N VAL A 25 -28.46 -2.87 36.34
CA VAL A 25 -28.90 -1.48 36.39
C VAL A 25 -28.05 -0.72 35.38
N SER A 26 -28.74 -0.01 34.48
CA SER A 26 -28.15 0.98 33.58
C SER A 26 -27.97 2.29 34.35
N LEU A 27 -26.81 2.92 34.21
CA LEU A 27 -26.49 4.21 34.82
C LEU A 27 -25.99 5.17 33.74
N GLY A 28 -26.45 6.42 33.79
CA GLY A 28 -26.00 7.51 32.94
C GLY A 28 -25.58 8.72 33.77
N GLY A 29 -24.74 9.58 33.20
CA GLY A 29 -24.29 10.80 33.87
C GLY A 29 -23.10 11.42 33.16
N ALA A 30 -22.60 12.49 33.76
CA ALA A 30 -21.41 13.20 33.31
C ALA A 30 -20.42 13.30 34.47
N THR A 31 -19.12 13.35 34.16
CA THR A 31 -18.07 13.66 35.15
C THR A 31 -18.38 14.97 35.88
N GLU A 32 -18.89 15.95 35.13
CA GLU A 32 -19.34 17.26 35.59
C GLU A 32 -20.56 17.23 36.53
N ALA A 33 -21.20 16.06 36.69
CA ALA A 33 -22.31 15.83 37.59
C ALA A 33 -22.04 14.65 38.56
N SER A 34 -20.76 14.38 38.86
CA SER A 34 -20.32 13.38 39.83
C SER A 34 -20.68 11.93 39.46
N ILE A 35 -20.07 11.46 38.37
CA ILE A 35 -20.11 10.08 37.87
C ILE A 35 -21.45 9.69 37.25
N TRP A 36 -22.50 9.54 38.05
CA TRP A 36 -23.82 9.12 37.60
C TRP A 36 -24.90 10.06 38.14
N SER A 37 -25.93 10.26 37.33
CA SER A 37 -27.04 11.19 37.59
C SER A 37 -28.41 10.57 37.33
N ILE A 38 -28.46 9.48 36.59
CA ILE A 38 -29.69 8.81 36.18
C ILE A 38 -29.50 7.29 36.21
N TYR A 39 -30.54 6.55 36.56
CA TYR A 39 -30.49 5.09 36.59
C TYR A 39 -31.77 4.44 36.08
N TYR A 40 -31.62 3.24 35.51
CA TYR A 40 -32.71 2.38 35.06
C TYR A 40 -32.47 0.92 35.49
N PRO A 41 -33.30 0.35 36.36
CA PRO A 41 -33.27 -1.08 36.66
C PRO A 41 -33.67 -1.91 35.44
N ILE A 42 -32.79 -2.78 34.97
CA ILE A 42 -32.99 -3.59 33.76
C ILE A 42 -33.72 -4.90 34.13
N GLY A 43 -35.04 -4.86 33.99
CA GLY A 43 -35.93 -6.03 34.11
C GLY A 43 -35.95 -6.87 32.83
N GLU A 44 -37.12 -6.97 32.21
CA GLU A 44 -37.30 -7.53 30.87
C GLU A 44 -36.98 -6.47 29.81
N VAL A 45 -36.26 -6.87 28.76
CA VAL A 45 -35.89 -5.99 27.65
C VAL A 45 -36.90 -6.17 26.53
N ASP A 46 -37.57 -5.09 26.13
CA ASP A 46 -38.44 -5.10 24.95
C ASP A 46 -37.57 -5.07 23.67
N PRO A 47 -37.72 -6.04 22.76
CA PRO A 47 -36.94 -6.08 21.52
C PRO A 47 -37.20 -4.88 20.58
N ASN A 48 -38.30 -4.14 20.77
CA ASN A 48 -38.63 -2.95 19.98
C ASN A 48 -38.04 -1.66 20.54
N TRP A 49 -37.40 -1.70 21.71
CA TRP A 49 -36.69 -0.53 22.22
C TRP A 49 -35.58 -0.14 21.27
N ARG A 50 -35.39 1.17 21.10
CA ARG A 50 -34.23 1.64 20.35
C ARG A 50 -32.95 1.45 21.15
N SER A 51 -33.02 1.55 22.48
CA SER A 51 -31.91 1.35 23.41
C SER A 51 -32.44 1.10 24.83
N ILE A 52 -31.59 0.60 25.72
CA ILE A 52 -31.95 0.54 27.15
C ILE A 52 -32.15 1.99 27.65
N PRO A 53 -33.29 2.32 28.28
CA PRO A 53 -33.52 3.67 28.80
C PRO A 53 -32.45 4.10 29.81
N TYR A 54 -32.15 5.40 29.84
CA TYR A 54 -31.30 5.97 30.89
C TYR A 54 -32.02 6.03 32.24
N GLY A 55 -33.35 6.10 32.20
CA GLY A 55 -34.22 5.93 33.37
C GLY A 55 -34.59 7.22 34.07
N LYS A 56 -34.48 7.23 35.41
CA LYS A 56 -34.91 8.34 36.29
C LYS A 56 -33.75 8.92 37.09
N PRO A 57 -33.81 10.22 37.43
CA PRO A 57 -32.71 10.88 38.14
C PRO A 57 -32.44 10.22 39.50
N LEU A 58 -31.18 10.22 39.90
CA LEU A 58 -30.75 9.79 41.24
C LEU A 58 -31.22 10.80 42.29
N GLY A 59 -31.25 10.36 43.55
CA GLY A 59 -31.61 11.22 44.68
C GLY A 59 -30.75 12.49 44.74
N ASN A 60 -31.39 13.62 45.04
CA ASN A 60 -30.77 14.96 45.12
C ASN A 60 -30.17 15.49 43.81
N GLN A 61 -30.45 14.84 42.67
CA GLN A 61 -30.15 15.34 41.34
C GLN A 61 -31.45 15.50 40.54
N THR A 62 -31.40 16.36 39.54
CA THR A 62 -32.50 16.60 38.61
C THR A 62 -32.01 16.35 37.19
N MET A 63 -32.92 15.90 36.32
CA MET A 63 -32.63 15.66 34.91
C MET A 63 -33.75 16.25 34.07
N HIS A 64 -33.40 17.16 33.17
CA HIS A 64 -34.35 17.90 32.35
C HIS A 64 -34.10 17.64 30.88
N VAL A 65 -35.14 17.27 30.13
CA VAL A 65 -35.11 17.33 28.66
C VAL A 65 -35.79 18.62 28.26
N LEU A 66 -35.00 19.59 27.77
CA LEU A 66 -35.47 20.95 27.46
C LEU A 66 -35.44 21.23 25.95
N ASN A 67 -36.39 22.03 25.48
CA ASN A 67 -36.42 22.57 24.13
C ASN A 67 -35.50 23.82 24.00
N GLN A 68 -35.42 24.40 22.80
CA GLN A 68 -34.59 25.58 22.53
C GLN A 68 -35.00 26.85 23.32
N TRP A 69 -36.19 26.86 23.93
CA TRP A 69 -36.69 27.95 24.77
C TRP A 69 -36.49 27.68 26.27
N MET A 70 -35.75 26.64 26.65
CA MET A 70 -35.53 26.20 28.04
C MET A 70 -36.83 25.76 28.74
N GLU A 71 -37.77 25.18 28.01
CA GLU A 71 -39.00 24.59 28.57
C GLU A 71 -38.95 23.05 28.45
N PRO A 72 -39.60 22.30 29.37
CA PRO A 72 -39.65 20.84 29.28
C PRO A 72 -40.23 20.36 27.94
N ALA A 73 -39.51 19.45 27.27
CA ALA A 73 -39.99 18.82 26.05
C ALA A 73 -41.19 17.90 26.35
N PRO A 74 -42.22 17.87 25.48
CA PRO A 74 -43.31 16.91 25.62
C PRO A 74 -42.83 15.44 25.52
N VAL A 75 -43.63 14.51 26.03
CA VAL A 75 -43.38 13.06 25.90
C VAL A 75 -43.20 12.72 24.41
N TRP A 76 -42.19 11.89 24.13
CA TRP A 76 -41.73 11.48 22.79
C TRP A 76 -41.06 12.56 21.92
N VAL A 77 -41.01 13.81 22.36
CA VAL A 77 -40.38 14.91 21.61
C VAL A 77 -38.91 15.03 22.03
N PRO A 78 -37.95 14.99 21.08
CA PRO A 78 -36.53 15.20 21.37
C PRO A 78 -36.25 16.59 21.95
N GLY A 79 -35.33 16.66 22.91
CA GLY A 79 -34.76 17.89 23.45
C GLY A 79 -33.35 17.65 24.00
N GLN A 80 -32.71 18.71 24.46
CA GLN A 80 -31.38 18.65 25.08
C GLN A 80 -31.48 18.23 26.53
N ILE A 81 -30.59 17.35 26.97
CA ILE A 81 -30.53 16.86 28.35
C ILE A 81 -29.69 17.82 29.19
N TYR A 82 -30.21 18.23 30.34
CA TYR A 82 -29.53 19.03 31.34
C TYR A 82 -29.58 18.31 32.70
N ILE A 83 -28.46 18.37 33.43
CA ILE A 83 -28.37 17.81 34.79
C ILE A 83 -28.39 18.96 35.78
N GLY A 84 -29.17 18.85 36.85
CA GLY A 84 -29.19 19.80 37.96
C GLY A 84 -29.06 19.11 39.31
N GLY A 85 -29.19 19.90 40.38
CA GLY A 85 -29.10 19.44 41.76
C GLY A 85 -27.69 19.37 42.36
N LEU A 86 -27.55 18.68 43.49
CA LEU A 86 -26.34 18.72 44.32
C LEU A 86 -25.13 17.98 43.73
N GLY A 87 -25.34 17.16 42.70
CA GLY A 87 -24.28 16.38 42.05
C GLY A 87 -23.34 17.19 41.16
N LEU A 88 -23.69 18.45 40.85
CA LEU A 88 -22.91 19.28 39.94
C LEU A 88 -21.52 19.62 40.48
N ALA A 89 -20.52 19.49 39.62
CA ALA A 89 -19.18 19.97 39.87
C ALA A 89 -19.16 21.50 40.01
N ARG A 90 -18.14 22.01 40.70
CA ARG A 90 -17.94 23.47 40.86
C ARG A 90 -17.62 24.19 39.55
N GLY A 91 -17.13 23.46 38.54
CA GLY A 91 -16.68 24.00 37.26
C GLY A 91 -15.40 23.32 36.78
N TYR A 92 -14.88 23.80 35.66
CA TYR A 92 -13.60 23.38 35.12
C TYR A 92 -12.45 24.14 35.80
N TRP A 93 -11.38 23.43 36.17
CA TRP A 93 -10.26 24.02 36.90
C TRP A 93 -9.55 25.10 36.07
N LYS A 94 -9.52 26.34 36.58
CA LYS A 94 -8.90 27.52 35.95
C LYS A 94 -9.43 27.87 34.55
N ASP A 95 -10.63 27.44 34.21
CA ASP A 95 -11.27 27.74 32.93
C ASP A 95 -12.68 28.29 33.17
N GLU A 96 -12.73 29.56 33.57
CA GLU A 96 -13.97 30.26 33.91
C GLU A 96 -14.88 30.42 32.69
N GLU A 97 -14.31 30.61 31.50
CA GLU A 97 -15.06 30.74 30.24
C GLU A 97 -15.79 29.43 29.90
N LYS A 98 -15.07 28.30 29.93
CA LYS A 98 -15.69 26.99 29.69
C LYS A 98 -16.70 26.64 30.78
N THR A 99 -16.43 27.03 32.03
CA THR A 99 -17.36 26.84 33.14
C THR A 99 -18.66 27.59 32.92
N ALA A 100 -18.61 28.89 32.62
CA ALA A 100 -19.79 29.72 32.37
C ALA A 100 -20.60 29.23 31.16
N LYS A 101 -19.93 28.66 30.15
CA LYS A 101 -20.57 28.10 28.95
C LYS A 101 -21.39 26.83 29.22
N HIS A 102 -20.95 25.97 30.14
CA HIS A 102 -21.58 24.66 30.38
C HIS A 102 -22.40 24.60 31.67
N PHE A 103 -22.06 25.38 32.69
CA PHE A 103 -22.80 25.49 33.95
C PHE A 103 -23.64 26.76 33.94
N ILE A 104 -24.89 26.62 33.50
CA ILE A 104 -25.83 27.73 33.28
C ILE A 104 -26.86 27.80 34.41
N ARG A 105 -27.59 28.91 34.51
CA ARG A 105 -28.79 29.00 35.35
C ARG A 105 -30.04 28.91 34.50
N HIS A 106 -30.99 28.08 34.91
CA HIS A 106 -32.29 28.00 34.26
C HIS A 106 -33.00 29.36 34.36
N PRO A 107 -33.53 29.93 33.26
CA PRO A 107 -34.04 31.30 33.25
C PRO A 107 -35.22 31.52 34.22
N LEU A 108 -36.13 30.54 34.32
CA LEU A 108 -37.30 30.61 35.20
C LEU A 108 -37.03 30.15 36.64
N THR A 109 -36.53 28.92 36.83
CA THR A 109 -36.35 28.32 38.17
C THR A 109 -35.09 28.80 38.89
N GLN A 110 -34.17 29.46 38.19
CA GLN A 110 -32.84 29.87 38.70
C GLN A 110 -31.97 28.71 39.18
N GLU A 111 -32.36 27.47 38.90
CA GLU A 111 -31.60 26.26 39.19
C GLU A 111 -30.30 26.25 38.39
N GLN A 112 -29.20 25.81 39.01
CA GLN A 112 -27.95 25.60 38.32
C GLN A 112 -28.01 24.29 37.54
N LEU A 113 -27.72 24.35 36.24
CA LEU A 113 -27.78 23.24 35.31
C LEU A 113 -26.45 23.06 34.59
N TYR A 114 -26.03 21.82 34.41
CA TYR A 114 -24.97 21.43 33.50
C TYR A 114 -25.56 21.03 32.15
N LYS A 115 -25.10 21.69 31.09
CA LYS A 115 -25.43 21.38 29.70
C LYS A 115 -24.59 20.17 29.23
N THR A 116 -25.24 19.03 29.05
CA THR A 116 -24.55 17.75 28.76
C THR A 116 -24.07 17.62 27.31
N GLY A 117 -24.73 18.33 26.38
CA GLY A 117 -24.58 18.11 24.94
C GLY A 117 -25.31 16.86 24.43
N ASP A 118 -26.05 16.16 25.29
CA ASP A 118 -26.80 14.96 24.95
C ASP A 118 -28.23 15.32 24.51
N LEU A 119 -28.78 14.54 23.58
CA LEU A 119 -30.17 14.58 23.14
C LEU A 119 -30.94 13.41 23.75
N GLY A 120 -32.15 13.69 24.23
CA GLY A 120 -33.04 12.68 24.78
C GLY A 120 -34.50 13.05 24.62
N ARG A 121 -35.38 12.17 25.10
CA ARG A 121 -36.83 12.42 25.18
C ARG A 121 -37.43 11.71 26.38
N TYR A 122 -38.51 12.26 26.91
CA TYR A 122 -39.30 11.58 27.93
C TYR A 122 -40.13 10.47 27.31
N LEU A 123 -40.16 9.32 28.00
CA LEU A 123 -41.07 8.22 27.78
C LEU A 123 -42.36 8.41 28.62
N PRO A 124 -43.47 7.75 28.28
CA PRO A 124 -44.75 7.90 28.99
C PRO A 124 -44.70 7.57 30.49
N ASP A 125 -43.75 6.73 30.90
CA ASP A 125 -43.52 6.31 32.29
C ASP A 125 -42.57 7.25 33.07
N GLY A 126 -42.15 8.35 32.44
CA GLY A 126 -41.25 9.36 32.97
C GLY A 126 -39.76 8.97 32.90
N ASN A 127 -39.40 7.84 32.29
CA ASN A 127 -38.01 7.53 31.99
C ASN A 127 -37.50 8.40 30.84
N ILE A 128 -36.19 8.61 30.79
CA ILE A 128 -35.55 9.32 29.68
C ILE A 128 -34.89 8.30 28.75
N GLU A 129 -35.20 8.39 27.46
CA GLU A 129 -34.50 7.67 26.39
C GLU A 129 -33.43 8.60 25.80
N PHE A 130 -32.22 8.07 25.64
CA PHE A 130 -31.09 8.77 25.03
C PHE A 130 -31.07 8.56 23.51
N LEU A 131 -30.91 9.66 22.76
CA LEU A 131 -30.99 9.69 21.30
C LEU A 131 -29.65 9.94 20.60
N GLY A 132 -28.62 10.41 21.33
CA GLY A 132 -27.31 10.75 20.78
C GLY A 132 -26.76 12.05 21.35
N ARG A 133 -25.72 12.61 20.71
CA ARG A 133 -25.12 13.91 21.07
C ARG A 133 -25.45 14.99 20.04
N GLU A 134 -25.53 16.23 20.50
CA GLU A 134 -25.64 17.45 19.69
C GLU A 134 -24.26 17.91 19.17
N ASP A 135 -23.18 17.61 19.90
CA ASP A 135 -21.81 18.03 19.58
C ASP A 135 -20.96 16.92 18.89
N PHE A 136 -19.71 17.24 18.53
CA PHE A 136 -18.78 16.36 17.81
C PHE A 136 -17.99 15.39 18.70
N GLN A 137 -18.37 15.28 19.97
CA GLN A 137 -17.70 14.38 20.89
C GLN A 137 -18.09 12.93 20.60
N VAL A 138 -17.10 12.03 20.58
CA VAL A 138 -17.33 10.61 20.26
C VAL A 138 -16.92 9.70 21.42
N LYS A 139 -17.63 8.59 21.56
CA LYS A 139 -17.21 7.46 22.39
C LYS A 139 -16.72 6.34 21.49
N ILE A 140 -15.48 5.90 21.69
CA ILE A 140 -14.85 4.82 20.95
C ILE A 140 -14.20 3.89 21.99
N ASN A 141 -14.56 2.61 21.97
CA ASN A 141 -14.04 1.59 22.90
C ASN A 141 -14.14 2.00 24.39
N GLY A 142 -15.23 2.67 24.78
CA GLY A 142 -15.46 3.14 26.15
C GLY A 142 -14.72 4.43 26.53
N TYR A 143 -13.86 4.97 25.67
CA TYR A 143 -13.17 6.25 25.88
C TYR A 143 -13.98 7.41 25.32
N ARG A 144 -14.13 8.47 26.13
CA ARG A 144 -14.70 9.76 25.71
C ARG A 144 -13.59 10.57 25.01
N ILE A 145 -13.67 10.69 23.69
CA ILE A 145 -12.63 11.33 22.86
C ILE A 145 -13.13 12.67 22.33
N GLU A 146 -12.34 13.71 22.57
CA GLU A 146 -12.55 15.05 22.05
C GLU A 146 -11.79 15.20 20.72
N LEU A 147 -12.49 15.08 19.59
CA LEU A 147 -11.85 15.17 18.26
C LEU A 147 -11.10 16.50 18.06
N GLY A 148 -11.59 17.58 18.68
CA GLY A 148 -10.94 18.90 18.65
C GLY A 148 -9.56 18.93 19.31
N GLU A 149 -9.26 18.04 20.25
CA GLU A 149 -7.93 17.94 20.88
C GLU A 149 -6.90 17.38 19.88
N ILE A 150 -7.32 16.40 19.08
CA ILE A 150 -6.51 15.81 18.01
C ILE A 150 -6.27 16.86 16.91
N GLU A 151 -7.33 17.59 16.51
CA GLU A 151 -7.25 18.71 15.57
C GLU A 151 -6.26 19.78 16.06
N ALA A 152 -6.37 20.20 17.32
CA ALA A 152 -5.49 21.20 17.90
C ALA A 152 -4.02 20.74 17.95
N THR A 153 -3.78 19.45 18.22
CA THR A 153 -2.42 18.89 18.28
C THR A 153 -1.78 18.82 16.90
N LEU A 154 -2.55 18.43 15.87
CA LEU A 154 -2.13 18.49 14.47
C LEU A 154 -1.76 19.92 14.06
N MET A 155 -2.61 20.90 14.39
CA MET A 155 -2.43 22.31 14.05
C MET A 155 -1.19 22.96 14.71
N ARG A 156 -0.56 22.33 15.72
CA ARG A 156 0.70 22.81 16.31
C ARG A 156 1.93 22.43 15.47
N ASN A 157 1.80 21.50 14.53
CA ASN A 157 2.91 21.09 13.68
C ASN A 157 3.02 22.03 12.46
N SER A 158 4.23 22.51 12.15
CA SER A 158 4.47 23.46 11.07
C SER A 158 4.11 22.93 9.67
N LEU A 159 4.05 21.60 9.52
CA LEU A 159 3.64 20.94 8.28
C LEU A 159 2.12 20.96 8.05
N VAL A 160 1.30 21.42 9.00
CA VAL A 160 -0.16 21.41 8.90
C VAL A 160 -0.71 22.82 8.75
N LYS A 161 -1.40 23.08 7.64
CA LYS A 161 -2.10 24.34 7.36
C LYS A 161 -3.53 24.33 7.89
N LYS A 162 -4.23 23.21 7.74
CA LYS A 162 -5.56 22.95 8.31
C LYS A 162 -5.70 21.48 8.66
N ALA A 163 -6.47 21.16 9.70
CA ALA A 163 -6.83 19.80 10.04
C ALA A 163 -8.30 19.71 10.48
N VAL A 164 -8.95 18.60 10.13
CA VAL A 164 -10.25 18.21 10.68
C VAL A 164 -10.21 16.71 10.97
N VAL A 165 -10.79 16.29 12.08
CA VAL A 165 -10.79 14.88 12.52
C VAL A 165 -12.23 14.39 12.59
N ASN A 166 -12.48 13.19 12.08
CA ASN A 166 -13.79 12.55 12.08
C ASN A 166 -13.70 11.09 12.56
N ALA A 167 -14.81 10.56 13.05
CA ALA A 167 -14.94 9.13 13.35
C ALA A 167 -15.82 8.46 12.27
N ILE A 168 -15.32 7.39 11.66
CA ILE A 168 -15.96 6.71 10.52
C ILE A 168 -16.18 5.22 10.88
N GLY A 169 -17.36 4.67 10.58
CA GLY A 169 -17.71 3.26 10.76
C GLY A 169 -19.22 3.04 10.92
N ASP A 170 -19.71 1.89 10.42
CA ASP A 170 -21.16 1.56 10.35
C ASP A 170 -21.75 1.04 11.68
N SER A 171 -20.89 0.60 12.60
CA SER A 171 -21.27 0.15 13.96
C SER A 171 -20.34 0.77 15.00
N ILE A 172 -20.85 0.94 16.23
CA ILE A 172 -20.12 1.58 17.34
C ILE A 172 -18.78 0.89 17.61
N ASP A 173 -18.76 -0.44 17.46
CA ASP A 173 -17.63 -1.34 17.70
C ASP A 173 -16.55 -1.27 16.59
N ARG A 174 -16.83 -0.57 15.48
CA ARG A 174 -15.94 -0.43 14.32
C ARG A 174 -15.64 1.02 13.95
N LYS A 175 -15.94 1.98 14.84
CA LYS A 175 -15.61 3.39 14.60
C LYS A 175 -14.10 3.60 14.69
N LYS A 176 -13.49 4.07 13.61
CA LYS A 176 -12.08 4.48 13.55
C LYS A 176 -11.96 6.00 13.44
N ILE A 177 -10.88 6.55 14.01
CA ILE A 177 -10.57 7.98 13.91
C ILE A 177 -9.78 8.21 12.62
N VAL A 178 -10.22 9.16 11.80
CA VAL A 178 -9.53 9.59 10.57
C VAL A 178 -9.27 11.09 10.65
N ALA A 179 -8.03 11.50 10.38
CA ALA A 179 -7.66 12.90 10.32
C ALA A 179 -7.42 13.32 8.87
N TYR A 180 -7.98 14.47 8.49
CA TYR A 180 -7.86 15.07 7.17
C TYR A 180 -7.02 16.34 7.29
N ILE A 181 -5.92 16.38 6.58
CA ILE A 181 -4.85 17.37 6.76
C ILE A 181 -4.61 18.09 5.43
N VAL A 182 -4.62 19.42 5.47
CA VAL A 182 -4.08 20.24 4.39
C VAL A 182 -2.65 20.59 4.76
N PRO A 183 -1.63 20.12 4.01
CA PRO A 183 -0.25 20.40 4.34
C PRO A 183 0.12 21.88 4.12
N SER A 184 1.06 22.37 4.93
CA SER A 184 1.78 23.62 4.68
C SER A 184 2.83 23.36 3.60
N GLU A 185 2.95 24.22 2.58
CA GLU A 185 3.98 24.06 1.55
C GLU A 185 5.39 24.04 2.18
N MET A 186 6.11 22.91 2.10
CA MET A 186 7.54 22.89 2.36
C MET A 186 8.23 23.68 1.25
N GLN A 187 9.00 24.72 1.60
CA GLN A 187 9.92 25.36 0.66
C GLN A 187 11.02 24.35 0.29
N PRO A 188 11.15 23.94 -0.98
CA PRO A 188 12.38 23.29 -1.42
C PRO A 188 13.50 24.34 -1.42
N LYS A 189 14.69 23.96 -0.91
CA LYS A 189 15.91 24.74 -1.15
C LYS A 189 16.18 24.72 -2.66
N LEU A 190 16.12 25.89 -3.30
CA LEU A 190 16.46 26.08 -4.71
C LEU A 190 17.99 26.05 -4.90
N PRO A 191 18.50 25.50 -6.01
CA PRO A 191 19.85 25.75 -6.51
C PRO A 191 20.00 27.21 -6.95
N GLU A 192 21.21 27.76 -6.83
CA GLU A 192 21.52 29.14 -7.24
C GLU A 192 21.36 29.38 -8.75
N ALA A 193 20.81 30.57 -9.05
CA ALA A 193 20.94 31.41 -10.25
C ALA A 193 19.84 31.36 -11.34
N TYR A 194 18.95 32.35 -11.30
CA TYR A 194 18.81 33.36 -12.36
C TYR A 194 18.31 34.67 -11.74
N HIS A 195 19.08 35.75 -11.85
CA HIS A 195 18.67 37.10 -11.42
C HIS A 195 18.54 37.99 -12.66
N PRO A 196 17.33 38.40 -13.06
CA PRO A 196 17.12 39.61 -13.81
C PRO A 196 16.78 40.76 -12.85
N SER A 197 17.36 41.91 -13.17
CA SER A 197 17.51 43.13 -12.38
C SER A 197 16.21 43.84 -11.96
N GLU A 198 16.23 44.34 -10.72
CA GLU A 198 15.58 45.53 -10.15
C GLU A 198 14.34 46.17 -10.85
N LYS A 199 13.21 46.07 -10.12
CA LYS A 199 12.13 47.06 -9.85
C LYS A 199 11.12 47.46 -10.96
N GLU A 200 9.87 47.58 -10.48
CA GLU A 200 8.63 48.12 -11.10
C GLU A 200 7.88 47.19 -12.09
N GLY A 201 6.56 47.04 -11.90
CA GLY A 201 5.66 46.42 -12.89
C GLY A 201 4.83 45.21 -12.46
N ILE A 202 4.90 44.75 -11.20
CA ILE A 202 4.00 43.70 -10.72
C ILE A 202 2.63 44.30 -10.39
N ILE A 203 1.60 43.85 -11.09
CA ILE A 203 0.22 44.25 -10.82
C ILE A 203 -0.24 43.49 -9.58
N PHE A 204 -0.47 44.17 -8.47
CA PHE A 204 -0.94 43.56 -7.21
C PHE A 204 -2.45 43.62 -7.05
N ASP A 205 -3.10 44.62 -7.66
CA ASP A 205 -4.53 44.80 -7.57
C ASP A 205 -5.29 43.73 -8.40
N PRO A 206 -6.23 42.98 -7.80
CA PRO A 206 -6.99 41.93 -8.50
C PRO A 206 -7.81 42.44 -9.70
N VAL A 207 -8.27 43.69 -9.66
CA VAL A 207 -9.07 44.30 -10.74
C VAL A 207 -8.14 44.75 -11.88
N GLU A 208 -7.01 45.38 -11.57
CA GLU A 208 -5.97 45.70 -12.55
C GLU A 208 -5.39 44.44 -13.22
N ARG A 209 -5.25 43.33 -12.48
CA ARG A 209 -4.85 42.03 -13.03
C ARG A 209 -5.85 41.53 -14.07
N ILE A 210 -7.15 41.67 -13.79
CA ILE A 210 -8.22 41.27 -14.70
C ILE A 210 -8.27 42.20 -15.91
N GLU A 211 -8.14 43.52 -15.72
CA GLU A 211 -8.09 44.48 -16.82
C GLU A 211 -6.87 44.29 -17.72
N PHE A 212 -5.70 44.04 -17.14
CA PHE A 212 -4.49 43.70 -17.87
C PHE A 212 -4.72 42.42 -18.68
N LYS A 213 -5.26 41.35 -18.08
CA LYS A 213 -5.61 40.11 -18.80
C LYS A 213 -6.58 40.35 -19.96
N LEU A 214 -7.54 41.26 -19.83
CA LEU A 214 -8.55 41.53 -20.87
C LEU A 214 -8.02 42.39 -22.02
N LYS A 215 -6.97 43.20 -21.81
CA LYS A 215 -6.37 44.10 -22.82
C LYS A 215 -5.32 43.42 -23.73
N GLN A 216 -4.90 42.19 -23.43
CA GLN A 216 -3.83 41.49 -24.15
C GLN A 216 -4.36 40.71 -25.36
N HIS A 217 -3.71 40.86 -26.51
CA HIS A 217 -4.01 40.07 -27.72
C HIS A 217 -3.36 38.68 -27.61
N GLY A 218 -3.94 37.68 -28.28
CA GLY A 218 -3.39 36.31 -28.33
C GLY A 218 -1.90 36.32 -28.68
N LEU A 219 -1.09 35.57 -27.91
CA LEU A 219 0.35 35.78 -27.74
C LEU A 219 1.23 35.52 -28.98
N ARG A 220 0.63 35.16 -30.12
CA ARG A 220 1.29 35.11 -31.42
C ARG A 220 0.56 36.03 -32.41
N LYS A 221 1.26 37.05 -32.92
CA LYS A 221 0.77 37.85 -34.06
C LYS A 221 0.84 36.96 -35.31
N LEU A 222 -0.30 36.44 -35.73
CA LEU A 222 -0.42 35.69 -36.97
C LEU A 222 -0.68 36.69 -38.11
N GLU A 223 0.12 36.64 -39.17
CA GLU A 223 -0.20 37.38 -40.39
C GLU A 223 -1.44 36.75 -41.03
N SER A 224 -2.34 37.57 -41.57
CA SER A 224 -3.63 37.13 -42.15
C SER A 224 -3.49 36.23 -43.38
N THR A 225 -2.27 35.96 -43.82
CA THR A 225 -1.87 35.17 -44.98
C THR A 225 -1.42 33.74 -44.63
N ASN A 226 -1.31 33.37 -43.35
CA ASN A 226 -0.86 32.03 -42.96
C ASN A 226 -1.89 30.96 -43.35
N LYS A 227 -1.42 29.93 -44.07
CA LYS A 227 -2.19 28.71 -44.39
C LYS A 227 -2.62 28.05 -43.08
N GLY A 228 -3.90 27.72 -42.91
CA GLY A 228 -4.38 27.10 -41.68
C GLY A 228 -5.62 26.27 -41.90
N ILE A 229 -5.76 25.18 -41.15
CA ILE A 229 -6.80 24.17 -41.30
C ILE A 229 -7.77 24.28 -40.11
N ASP A 230 -9.04 24.51 -40.41
CA ASP A 230 -10.12 24.46 -39.41
C ASP A 230 -10.43 22.99 -39.08
N LEU A 231 -10.46 22.66 -37.79
CA LEU A 231 -10.67 21.28 -37.34
C LEU A 231 -12.18 20.95 -37.21
N PRO A 232 -12.66 19.81 -37.73
CA PRO A 232 -14.08 19.44 -37.71
C PRO A 232 -14.56 19.02 -36.31
N LEU A 233 -15.78 19.38 -35.89
CA LEU A 233 -16.35 19.11 -34.57
C LEU A 233 -17.73 18.42 -34.64
N ASP A 234 -17.83 17.19 -34.12
CA ASP A 234 -19.08 16.54 -33.68
C ASP A 234 -18.87 16.21 -32.18
N ILE A 235 -19.60 16.86 -31.27
CA ILE A 235 -19.43 16.70 -29.81
C ILE A 235 -20.65 16.01 -29.21
N ASP A 236 -20.40 14.95 -28.42
CA ASP A 236 -21.28 14.45 -27.38
C ASP A 236 -20.77 14.99 -26.03
N GLU A 237 -21.53 15.91 -25.41
CA GLU A 237 -21.10 16.65 -24.21
C GLU A 237 -21.16 15.80 -22.94
N GLU A 238 -21.87 14.66 -22.95
CA GLU A 238 -22.10 13.83 -21.77
C GLU A 238 -20.93 12.87 -21.50
N ALA A 239 -20.21 12.45 -22.55
CA ALA A 239 -19.05 11.56 -22.45
C ALA A 239 -17.82 12.22 -21.80
N LEU A 240 -17.65 13.54 -21.95
CA LEU A 240 -16.46 14.28 -21.52
C LEU A 240 -16.38 14.58 -20.02
N THR A 241 -17.49 14.44 -19.30
CA THR A 241 -17.55 14.74 -17.85
C THR A 241 -16.93 13.62 -16.99
N LYS A 242 -16.61 12.45 -17.58
CA LYS A 242 -16.11 11.26 -16.87
C LYS A 242 -14.57 11.10 -16.82
N ALA A 243 -13.82 11.94 -17.51
CA ALA A 243 -12.35 11.82 -17.59
C ALA A 243 -11.64 12.80 -16.62
N TYR A 244 -11.56 12.46 -15.32
CA TYR A 244 -10.73 13.23 -14.36
C TYR A 244 -9.86 12.39 -13.41
N PHE A 245 -9.77 11.09 -13.61
CA PHE A 245 -8.79 10.27 -12.91
C PHE A 245 -8.13 9.37 -13.96
N HIS A 246 -6.99 8.76 -13.63
CA HIS A 246 -6.19 7.86 -14.48
C HIS A 246 -5.08 8.57 -15.29
N ARG A 247 -3.83 8.29 -14.88
CA ARG A 247 -2.59 8.70 -15.53
C ARG A 247 -1.90 7.44 -16.03
N GLN A 248 -1.69 7.28 -17.34
CA GLN A 248 -0.92 6.15 -17.90
C GLN A 248 -0.20 6.56 -19.19
N SER A 249 1.00 6.01 -19.45
CA SER A 249 1.87 6.36 -20.58
C SER A 249 2.04 5.18 -21.53
N TYR A 250 1.90 5.41 -22.83
CA TYR A 250 2.09 4.40 -23.88
C TYR A 250 3.54 4.36 -24.36
N ARG A 251 4.05 3.21 -24.81
CA ARG A 251 5.40 3.07 -25.39
C ARG A 251 5.45 2.37 -26.76
N GLN A 252 4.29 2.11 -27.37
CA GLN A 252 4.16 1.53 -28.72
C GLN A 252 2.97 2.16 -29.44
N PHE A 253 3.14 2.54 -30.71
CA PHE A 253 2.09 3.13 -31.56
C PHE A 253 1.88 2.29 -32.82
N GLN A 254 0.65 2.25 -33.31
CA GLN A 254 0.34 1.59 -34.57
C GLN A 254 0.85 2.36 -35.78
N LEU A 255 1.24 1.63 -36.83
CA LEU A 255 1.63 2.20 -38.13
C LEU A 255 0.43 2.61 -39.01
N GLN A 256 -0.80 2.65 -38.51
CA GLN A 256 -1.94 3.20 -39.25
C GLN A 256 -2.04 4.73 -39.05
N PRO A 257 -2.47 5.50 -40.06
CA PRO A 257 -2.63 6.94 -39.93
C PRO A 257 -3.77 7.29 -38.97
N LEU A 258 -3.62 8.40 -38.24
CA LEU A 258 -4.65 8.95 -37.37
C LEU A 258 -5.66 9.74 -38.19
N GLU A 259 -6.96 9.52 -37.96
CA GLU A 259 -7.98 10.26 -38.73
C GLU A 259 -8.13 11.70 -38.23
N LEU A 260 -8.35 12.65 -39.14
CA LEU A 260 -8.51 14.07 -38.80
C LEU A 260 -9.59 14.32 -37.73
N LYS A 261 -10.67 13.53 -37.76
CA LYS A 261 -11.78 13.62 -36.80
C LYS A 261 -11.35 13.20 -35.39
N GLU A 262 -10.62 12.09 -35.27
CA GLU A 262 -10.09 11.57 -34.00
C GLU A 262 -9.11 12.57 -33.38
N PHE A 263 -8.20 13.12 -34.19
CA PHE A 263 -7.22 14.11 -33.77
C PHE A 263 -7.85 15.45 -33.36
N SER A 264 -8.87 15.90 -34.10
CA SER A 264 -9.65 17.10 -33.79
C SER A 264 -10.34 17.00 -32.43
N GLN A 265 -11.02 15.87 -32.17
CA GLN A 265 -11.71 15.61 -30.91
C GLN A 265 -10.74 15.59 -29.73
N PHE A 266 -9.57 14.97 -29.88
CA PHE A 266 -8.49 15.00 -28.90
C PHE A 266 -8.01 16.44 -28.59
N LEU A 267 -7.67 17.25 -29.61
CA LEU A 267 -7.22 18.64 -29.39
C LEU A 267 -8.33 19.55 -28.84
N SER A 268 -9.60 19.16 -28.98
CA SER A 268 -10.74 19.93 -28.46
C SER A 268 -10.73 20.07 -26.94
N CYS A 269 -9.99 19.22 -26.22
CA CYS A 269 -9.82 19.34 -24.77
C CYS A 269 -9.10 20.65 -24.37
N LEU A 270 -8.27 21.19 -25.26
CA LEU A 270 -7.54 22.44 -25.06
C LEU A 270 -8.31 23.68 -25.53
N ARG A 271 -9.50 23.52 -26.14
CA ARG A 271 -10.26 24.61 -26.78
C ARG A 271 -10.76 25.65 -25.76
N GLN A 272 -10.85 26.92 -26.20
CA GLN A 272 -11.56 27.97 -25.47
C GLN A 272 -13.01 28.13 -25.98
N LEU A 273 -13.95 28.31 -25.05
CA LEU A 273 -15.35 28.62 -25.30
C LEU A 273 -15.57 30.14 -25.16
N SER A 274 -16.47 30.70 -25.95
CA SER A 274 -16.89 32.10 -25.79
C SER A 274 -18.15 32.14 -24.94
N LEU A 275 -18.10 32.81 -23.78
CA LEU A 275 -19.27 33.06 -22.95
C LEU A 275 -19.42 34.59 -22.80
N ALA A 276 -20.49 35.16 -23.38
CA ALA A 276 -20.74 36.62 -23.37
C ALA A 276 -19.52 37.47 -23.78
N ASP A 277 -18.93 37.15 -24.94
CA ASP A 277 -17.75 37.82 -25.53
C ASP A 277 -16.45 37.73 -24.73
N LYS A 278 -16.40 36.87 -23.70
CA LYS A 278 -15.20 36.56 -22.94
C LYS A 278 -14.72 35.14 -23.26
N PRO A 279 -13.46 34.93 -23.67
CA PRO A 279 -12.93 33.59 -23.88
C PRO A 279 -12.66 32.94 -22.52
N LEU A 280 -13.33 31.82 -22.27
CA LEU A 280 -13.12 30.98 -21.11
C LEU A 280 -12.56 29.62 -21.57
N PRO A 281 -11.57 29.05 -20.88
CA PRO A 281 -11.13 27.69 -21.18
C PRO A 281 -12.27 26.69 -20.94
N LYS A 282 -12.33 25.62 -21.75
CA LYS A 282 -13.30 24.53 -21.58
C LYS A 282 -13.18 23.81 -20.22
N TYR A 283 -12.01 23.85 -19.60
CA TYR A 283 -11.72 23.26 -18.28
C TYR A 283 -11.07 24.28 -17.32
N LEU A 284 -11.19 24.06 -16.00
CA LEU A 284 -10.72 24.97 -14.95
C LEU A 284 -9.18 25.04 -14.86
N TYR A 285 -8.55 25.92 -15.65
CA TYR A 285 -7.11 26.20 -15.53
C TYR A 285 -6.83 27.54 -14.81
N PRO A 286 -5.72 27.67 -14.06
CA PRO A 286 -5.33 28.91 -13.38
C PRO A 286 -5.14 30.13 -14.31
N SER A 287 -4.88 29.91 -15.60
CA SER A 287 -4.67 30.95 -16.61
C SER A 287 -5.94 31.47 -17.27
N ALA A 288 -7.11 31.24 -16.69
CA ALA A 288 -8.41 31.73 -17.19
C ALA A 288 -8.34 33.23 -17.59
N GLY A 289 -8.25 33.49 -18.90
CA GLY A 289 -8.10 34.81 -19.53
C GLY A 289 -7.43 34.75 -20.92
N ASN A 290 -7.35 35.88 -21.63
CA ASN A 290 -6.77 35.99 -22.99
C ASN A 290 -5.26 35.67 -23.07
N LEU A 291 -4.58 35.52 -21.94
CA LEU A 291 -3.18 35.15 -21.81
C LEU A 291 -3.09 33.63 -21.67
N TYR A 292 -2.70 32.94 -22.75
CA TYR A 292 -2.42 31.50 -22.73
C TYR A 292 -0.89 31.32 -22.67
N PRO A 293 -0.26 31.43 -21.49
CA PRO A 293 1.19 31.53 -21.38
C PRO A 293 1.89 30.23 -21.73
N VAL A 294 1.19 29.09 -21.66
CA VAL A 294 1.66 27.79 -22.15
C VAL A 294 1.02 27.51 -23.51
N GLN A 295 1.82 27.57 -24.57
CA GLN A 295 1.38 27.40 -25.95
C GLN A 295 1.60 25.97 -26.44
N SER A 296 0.67 25.46 -27.25
CA SER A 296 0.74 24.11 -27.82
C SER A 296 1.21 24.16 -29.27
N TYR A 297 2.38 23.59 -29.51
CA TYR A 297 2.98 23.44 -30.84
C TYR A 297 2.97 21.97 -31.25
N LEU A 298 2.78 21.73 -32.53
CA LEU A 298 2.65 20.41 -33.12
C LEU A 298 3.65 20.24 -34.25
N MET A 299 4.26 19.07 -34.29
CA MET A 299 5.07 18.63 -35.42
C MET A 299 4.37 17.40 -36.02
N ILE A 300 3.90 17.51 -37.26
CA ILE A 300 3.10 16.49 -37.93
C ILE A 300 3.92 15.93 -39.10
N LYS A 301 4.15 14.61 -39.12
CA LYS A 301 4.91 13.93 -40.18
C LYS A 301 4.02 13.56 -41.36
N SER A 302 4.63 13.45 -42.54
CA SER A 302 3.94 13.05 -43.77
C SER A 302 3.31 11.67 -43.63
N GLU A 303 2.11 11.48 -44.17
CA GLU A 303 1.40 10.19 -44.30
C GLU A 303 0.90 9.54 -43.00
N ARG A 304 1.09 10.18 -41.83
CA ARG A 304 0.68 9.62 -40.52
C ARG A 304 -0.60 10.23 -39.94
N LEU A 305 -1.11 11.31 -40.54
CA LEU A 305 -2.35 11.98 -40.12
C LEU A 305 -3.15 12.41 -41.35
N THR A 306 -4.40 11.94 -41.48
CA THR A 306 -5.18 12.18 -42.72
C THR A 306 -5.60 13.64 -42.83
N GLY A 307 -5.52 14.21 -44.04
CA GLY A 307 -6.01 15.56 -44.32
C GLY A 307 -5.17 16.74 -43.81
N ILE A 308 -3.96 16.51 -43.28
CA ILE A 308 -3.02 17.56 -42.88
C ILE A 308 -1.67 17.34 -43.56
N GLU A 309 -1.12 18.40 -44.18
CA GLU A 309 0.21 18.37 -44.81
C GLU A 309 1.30 18.21 -43.74
N ALA A 310 2.40 17.55 -44.05
CA ALA A 310 3.54 17.44 -43.13
C ALA A 310 4.10 18.84 -42.80
N GLY A 311 4.38 19.13 -41.54
CA GLY A 311 4.79 20.48 -41.17
C GLY A 311 4.76 20.76 -39.68
N ILE A 312 5.16 21.99 -39.36
CA ILE A 312 5.15 22.54 -38.02
C ILE A 312 3.93 23.46 -37.89
N TYR A 313 3.16 23.24 -36.82
CA TYR A 313 1.88 23.89 -36.60
C TYR A 313 1.79 24.50 -35.19
N TYR A 314 1.12 25.64 -35.09
CA TYR A 314 0.64 26.18 -33.83
C TYR A 314 -0.85 25.88 -33.70
N TYR A 315 -1.25 25.28 -32.58
CA TYR A 315 -2.67 25.10 -32.29
C TYR A 315 -3.23 26.38 -31.67
N CYS A 316 -4.18 27.01 -32.37
CA CYS A 316 -4.93 28.17 -31.89
C CYS A 316 -6.17 27.70 -31.14
N PRO A 317 -6.17 27.69 -29.78
CA PRO A 317 -7.25 27.06 -29.02
C PRO A 317 -8.57 27.85 -29.07
N ARG A 318 -8.48 29.16 -29.33
CA ARG A 318 -9.63 30.06 -29.48
C ARG A 318 -10.43 29.78 -30.75
N GLN A 319 -9.74 29.46 -31.84
CA GLN A 319 -10.36 29.19 -33.14
C GLN A 319 -10.53 27.70 -33.39
N HIS A 320 -9.97 26.84 -32.53
CA HIS A 320 -9.84 25.40 -32.75
C HIS A 320 -9.24 25.13 -34.14
N ARG A 321 -8.11 25.78 -34.42
CA ARG A 321 -7.49 25.85 -35.74
C ARG A 321 -6.01 25.55 -35.65
N LEU A 322 -5.48 24.75 -36.57
CA LEU A 322 -4.05 24.57 -36.75
C LEU A 322 -3.52 25.60 -37.74
N VAL A 323 -2.51 26.34 -37.33
CA VAL A 323 -1.88 27.38 -38.14
C VAL A 323 -0.50 26.88 -38.56
N PHE A 324 -0.28 26.75 -39.87
CA PHE A 324 0.98 26.30 -40.42
C PHE A 324 2.06 27.36 -40.19
N ILE A 325 3.25 26.93 -39.77
CA ILE A 325 4.39 27.79 -39.44
C ILE A 325 5.51 27.62 -40.47
N SER A 326 5.87 26.38 -40.78
CA SER A 326 6.96 26.03 -41.70
C SER A 326 6.96 24.55 -42.07
N ASP A 327 7.59 24.24 -43.20
CA ASP A 327 7.86 22.87 -43.64
C ASP A 327 8.90 22.17 -42.74
N LEU A 328 8.93 20.84 -42.77
CA LEU A 328 9.91 20.01 -42.06
C LEU A 328 11.30 19.96 -42.74
N THR A 329 11.48 20.66 -43.86
CA THR A 329 12.63 20.53 -44.78
C THR A 329 13.97 21.07 -44.23
N ASN A 330 13.97 21.78 -43.10
CA ASN A 330 15.20 22.22 -42.41
C ASN A 330 15.62 21.30 -41.25
N ALA A 331 14.92 20.19 -40.99
CA ALA A 331 15.35 19.21 -40.00
C ALA A 331 16.32 18.20 -40.64
N GLU A 332 17.49 18.65 -41.07
CA GLU A 332 18.57 17.73 -41.44
C GLU A 332 19.11 17.02 -40.18
N GLY A 333 18.57 15.83 -39.90
CA GLY A 333 19.29 14.74 -39.22
C GLY A 333 19.06 14.56 -37.71
N ASP A 334 18.10 13.69 -37.37
CA ASP A 334 18.16 12.65 -36.31
C ASP A 334 18.54 12.97 -34.85
N ASN A 335 18.88 14.21 -34.46
CA ASN A 335 19.38 14.46 -33.10
C ASN A 335 18.42 15.23 -32.17
N ILE A 336 17.26 15.69 -32.67
CA ILE A 336 16.28 16.44 -31.84
C ILE A 336 15.73 15.59 -30.70
N TYR A 337 15.60 14.28 -30.90
CA TYR A 337 14.86 13.39 -30.02
C TYR A 337 15.72 12.53 -29.08
N GLY A 338 17.04 12.74 -29.03
CA GLY A 338 17.95 12.15 -28.04
C GLY A 338 17.69 10.67 -27.74
N GLY A 339 18.04 9.77 -28.66
CA GLY A 339 17.85 8.32 -28.49
C GLY A 339 16.41 7.81 -28.62
N ASN A 340 15.39 8.68 -28.63
CA ASN A 340 13.97 8.29 -28.79
C ASN A 340 13.52 8.15 -30.26
N GLN A 341 14.49 8.03 -31.18
CA GLN A 341 14.29 7.98 -32.63
C GLN A 341 13.22 6.96 -33.05
N SER A 342 13.34 5.72 -32.59
CA SER A 342 12.46 4.61 -32.95
C SER A 342 10.99 4.84 -32.53
N LEU A 343 10.76 5.54 -31.42
CA LEU A 343 9.43 5.87 -30.93
C LEU A 343 8.79 7.00 -31.77
N VAL A 344 9.61 7.98 -32.13
CA VAL A 344 9.20 9.15 -32.94
C VAL A 344 8.95 8.75 -34.39
N GLU A 345 9.62 7.72 -34.90
CA GLU A 345 9.35 7.12 -36.23
C GLU A 345 7.96 6.47 -36.30
N GLN A 346 7.49 5.90 -35.19
CA GLN A 346 6.17 5.25 -35.11
C GLN A 346 5.04 6.25 -34.81
N ALA A 347 5.34 7.40 -34.22
CA ALA A 347 4.36 8.42 -33.84
C ALA A 347 3.71 9.11 -35.06
N ALA A 348 2.46 9.57 -34.88
CA ALA A 348 1.74 10.38 -35.85
C ALA A 348 2.04 11.89 -35.70
N PHE A 349 2.26 12.35 -34.46
CA PHE A 349 2.62 13.74 -34.16
C PHE A 349 3.51 13.83 -32.92
N SER A 350 4.22 14.95 -32.81
CA SER A 350 4.84 15.41 -31.56
C SER A 350 4.14 16.68 -31.08
N LEU A 351 3.83 16.78 -29.79
CA LEU A 351 3.19 17.95 -29.16
C LEU A 351 4.13 18.56 -28.12
N PHE A 352 4.32 19.87 -28.19
CA PHE A 352 5.22 20.62 -27.31
C PHE A 352 4.44 21.72 -26.58
N LEU A 353 4.60 21.79 -25.26
CA LEU A 353 4.07 22.84 -24.40
C LEU A 353 5.17 23.83 -24.08
N ILE A 354 5.03 25.06 -24.59
CA ILE A 354 6.07 26.09 -24.54
C ILE A 354 5.55 27.29 -23.77
N ALA A 355 6.23 27.66 -22.69
CA ALA A 355 5.96 28.84 -21.89
C ALA A 355 6.40 30.12 -22.60
N LYS A 356 5.64 31.20 -22.44
CA LYS A 356 6.06 32.58 -22.71
C LYS A 356 6.05 33.35 -21.39
N LEU A 357 7.16 33.27 -20.65
CA LEU A 357 7.27 33.76 -19.27
C LEU A 357 6.96 35.25 -19.18
N ASP A 358 7.55 36.06 -20.06
CA ASP A 358 7.37 37.52 -20.11
C ASP A 358 5.92 37.98 -20.25
N ALA A 359 5.05 37.14 -20.82
CA ALA A 359 3.63 37.46 -20.96
C ALA A 359 2.94 37.58 -19.59
N ILE A 360 3.40 36.79 -18.61
CA ILE A 360 2.79 36.69 -17.28
C ILE A 360 3.70 37.21 -16.15
N THR A 361 4.96 37.51 -16.44
CA THR A 361 5.89 38.17 -15.51
C THR A 361 5.31 39.44 -14.88
N PRO A 362 4.58 40.32 -15.59
CA PRO A 362 3.92 41.48 -14.97
C PRO A 362 2.84 41.12 -13.94
N MET A 363 2.30 39.90 -13.94
CA MET A 363 1.29 39.44 -12.98
C MET A 363 1.88 38.64 -11.82
N TYR A 364 2.91 37.83 -12.09
CA TYR A 364 3.43 36.85 -11.15
C TYR A 364 4.90 37.06 -10.74
N GLY A 365 5.62 38.01 -11.35
CA GLY A 365 7.03 38.27 -11.06
C GLY A 365 7.86 36.99 -11.17
N GLU A 366 8.66 36.71 -10.14
CA GLU A 366 9.48 35.48 -10.02
C GLU A 366 8.66 34.18 -10.01
N LEU A 367 7.35 34.23 -9.76
CA LEU A 367 6.47 33.05 -9.77
C LEU A 367 5.94 32.69 -11.18
N ALA A 368 6.26 33.48 -12.21
CA ALA A 368 5.81 33.23 -13.58
C ALA A 368 6.24 31.83 -14.09
N GLU A 369 7.48 31.43 -13.82
CA GLU A 369 7.99 30.11 -14.22
C GLU A 369 7.25 28.98 -13.51
N ARG A 370 7.08 29.08 -12.19
CA ARG A 370 6.34 28.09 -11.38
C ARG A 370 4.88 27.98 -11.83
N PHE A 371 4.25 29.09 -12.17
CA PHE A 371 2.88 29.12 -12.69
C PHE A 371 2.76 28.39 -14.04
N CYS A 372 3.67 28.69 -14.98
CA CYS A 372 3.74 28.02 -16.28
C CYS A 372 3.98 26.51 -16.16
N LEU A 373 4.86 26.09 -15.24
CA LEU A 373 5.14 24.66 -14.98
C LEU A 373 3.91 23.92 -14.44
N LEU A 374 3.18 24.52 -13.49
CA LEU A 374 1.93 23.97 -12.96
C LEU A 374 0.87 23.85 -14.06
N GLU A 375 0.72 24.90 -14.87
CA GLU A 375 -0.23 24.93 -15.98
C GLU A 375 0.09 23.87 -17.05
N ALA A 376 1.37 23.75 -17.44
CA ALA A 376 1.80 22.71 -18.38
C ALA A 376 1.61 21.29 -17.82
N GLY A 377 1.80 21.11 -16.51
CA GLY A 377 1.50 19.85 -15.82
C GLY A 377 0.02 19.47 -15.90
N HIS A 378 -0.89 20.43 -15.67
CA HIS A 378 -2.33 20.20 -15.81
C HIS A 378 -2.76 19.93 -17.26
N ILE A 379 -2.23 20.70 -18.23
CA ILE A 379 -2.47 20.47 -19.66
C ILE A 379 -1.97 19.06 -20.05
N GLY A 380 -0.77 18.68 -19.59
CA GLY A 380 -0.20 17.36 -19.82
C GLY A 380 -1.07 16.25 -19.25
N GLN A 381 -1.53 16.39 -18.00
CA GLN A 381 -2.42 15.41 -17.37
C GLN A 381 -3.72 15.25 -18.17
N LEU A 382 -4.36 16.35 -18.56
CA LEU A 382 -5.60 16.30 -19.33
C LEU A 382 -5.40 15.59 -20.68
N LEU A 383 -4.32 15.91 -21.40
CA LEU A 383 -4.01 15.28 -22.67
C LEU A 383 -3.82 13.76 -22.50
N MET A 384 -3.06 13.34 -21.49
CA MET A 384 -2.79 11.92 -21.21
C MET A 384 -4.05 11.15 -20.79
N THR A 385 -4.96 11.78 -20.04
CA THR A 385 -6.21 11.13 -19.59
C THR A 385 -7.26 11.06 -20.69
N THR A 386 -7.31 12.04 -21.59
CA THR A 386 -8.34 12.10 -22.66
C THR A 386 -7.93 11.41 -23.96
N ALA A 387 -6.63 11.27 -24.24
CA ALA A 387 -6.17 10.66 -25.48
C ALA A 387 -6.71 9.22 -25.74
N PRO A 388 -6.77 8.30 -24.74
CA PRO A 388 -7.25 6.94 -24.96
C PRO A 388 -8.72 6.87 -25.41
N ASP A 389 -9.56 7.79 -24.96
CA ASP A 389 -10.98 7.90 -25.35
C ASP A 389 -11.16 8.15 -26.85
N PHE A 390 -10.11 8.67 -27.50
CA PHE A 390 -10.06 8.95 -28.94
C PHE A 390 -9.17 7.97 -29.70
N GLY A 391 -8.78 6.84 -29.08
CA GLY A 391 -7.90 5.83 -29.70
C GLY A 391 -6.47 6.32 -29.93
N ILE A 392 -6.03 7.33 -29.16
CA ILE A 392 -4.70 7.93 -29.24
C ILE A 392 -3.91 7.56 -27.98
N GLY A 393 -2.71 7.01 -28.18
CA GLY A 393 -1.72 6.89 -27.11
C GLY A 393 -0.82 8.11 -27.10
N LEU A 394 -0.40 8.54 -25.91
CA LEU A 394 0.64 9.54 -25.72
C LEU A 394 1.81 8.97 -24.91
N CYS A 395 3.03 9.36 -25.28
CA CYS A 395 4.25 9.10 -24.51
C CYS A 395 4.97 10.43 -24.25
N PRO A 396 5.21 10.82 -22.99
CA PRO A 396 6.11 11.92 -22.67
C PRO A 396 7.53 11.59 -23.16
N ILE A 397 8.22 12.59 -23.71
CA ILE A 397 9.60 12.47 -24.18
C ILE A 397 10.45 13.58 -23.57
N GLY A 398 11.71 13.26 -23.24
CA GLY A 398 12.71 14.19 -22.68
C GLY A 398 14.04 14.11 -23.44
N ASN A 399 15.08 14.80 -22.95
CA ASN A 399 16.39 14.92 -23.62
C ASN A 399 16.31 15.44 -25.06
N LEU A 400 15.68 16.60 -25.24
CA LEU A 400 15.52 17.24 -26.55
C LEU A 400 16.55 18.36 -26.76
N ASP A 401 17.03 18.53 -28.00
CA ASP A 401 17.85 19.70 -28.37
C ASP A 401 16.96 20.95 -28.49
N PHE A 402 16.91 21.72 -27.41
CA PHE A 402 16.05 22.90 -27.31
C PHE A 402 16.48 24.03 -28.27
N GLN A 403 17.76 24.15 -28.62
CA GLN A 403 18.25 25.20 -29.52
C GLN A 403 17.71 24.95 -30.94
N GLN A 404 17.77 23.70 -31.41
CA GLN A 404 17.19 23.31 -32.70
C GLN A 404 15.67 23.46 -32.72
N LEU A 405 14.97 23.09 -31.63
CA LEU A 405 13.52 23.29 -31.51
C LEU A 405 13.14 24.77 -31.53
N SER A 406 13.91 25.62 -30.86
CA SER A 406 13.70 27.07 -30.84
C SER A 406 13.77 27.66 -32.25
N ASP A 407 14.78 27.27 -33.03
CA ASP A 407 14.95 27.72 -34.41
C ASP A 407 13.85 27.18 -35.34
N LEU A 408 13.43 25.92 -35.15
CA LEU A 408 12.36 25.27 -35.90
C LEU A 408 10.97 25.88 -35.65
N PHE A 409 10.63 26.19 -34.40
CA PHE A 409 9.34 26.80 -34.06
C PHE A 409 9.32 28.34 -34.20
N LYS A 410 10.48 28.94 -34.52
CA LYS A 410 10.72 30.39 -34.53
C LYS A 410 10.37 31.03 -33.19
N LEU A 411 10.89 30.46 -32.09
CA LEU A 411 10.62 30.94 -30.74
C LEU A 411 11.42 32.21 -30.41
N GLU A 412 10.85 33.05 -29.55
CA GLU A 412 11.53 34.21 -28.97
C GLU A 412 12.43 33.76 -27.79
N SER A 413 13.50 34.51 -27.48
CA SER A 413 14.53 34.13 -26.50
C SER A 413 14.05 33.95 -25.05
N HIS A 414 12.83 34.38 -24.74
CA HIS A 414 12.19 34.26 -23.42
C HIS A 414 11.14 33.14 -23.38
N GLN A 415 11.08 32.28 -24.39
CA GLN A 415 10.20 31.12 -24.43
C GLN A 415 10.92 29.87 -23.93
N MET A 416 10.22 29.03 -23.17
CA MET A 416 10.80 27.86 -22.50
C MET A 416 9.97 26.61 -22.80
N LEU A 417 10.60 25.52 -23.25
CA LEU A 417 9.93 24.24 -23.38
C LEU A 417 9.68 23.65 -21.98
N LEU A 418 8.44 23.27 -21.69
CA LEU A 418 8.04 22.73 -20.38
C LEU A 418 7.76 21.24 -20.45
N TYR A 419 7.02 20.79 -21.47
CA TYR A 419 6.62 19.41 -21.66
C TYR A 419 6.56 19.05 -23.13
N SER A 420 6.83 17.78 -23.44
CA SER A 420 6.79 17.24 -24.80
C SER A 420 6.24 15.83 -24.81
N PHE A 421 5.41 15.55 -25.81
CA PHE A 421 4.74 14.28 -26.02
C PHE A 421 4.94 13.83 -27.46
N VAL A 422 4.97 12.52 -27.67
CA VAL A 422 4.71 11.89 -28.96
C VAL A 422 3.40 11.15 -28.90
N GLY A 423 2.60 11.22 -29.95
CA GLY A 423 1.28 10.63 -30.00
C GLY A 423 1.03 9.84 -31.28
N GLY A 424 0.27 8.76 -31.17
CA GLY A 424 -0.08 7.89 -32.29
C GLY A 424 -1.28 7.00 -31.98
N LYS A 425 -1.78 6.31 -33.00
CA LYS A 425 -2.96 5.43 -32.87
C LYS A 425 -2.63 4.18 -32.05
N ILE A 426 -3.56 3.71 -31.21
CA ILE A 426 -3.43 2.50 -30.37
C ILE A 426 -4.55 1.49 -30.65
N GLU A 427 -4.36 0.21 -30.29
CA GLU A 427 -5.38 -0.83 -30.51
C GLU A 427 -6.61 -0.65 -29.61
N PRO A 428 -7.84 -0.86 -30.11
CA PRO A 428 -9.06 -0.83 -29.29
C PRO A 428 -9.07 -1.84 -28.12
N ALA A 429 -8.45 -3.01 -28.30
CA ALA A 429 -8.29 -4.01 -27.23
C ALA A 429 -7.30 -3.52 -26.14
N GLN A 430 -6.24 -2.81 -26.54
CA GLN A 430 -5.37 -2.05 -25.63
C GLN A 430 -6.03 -0.79 -25.03
N ALA A 431 -7.20 -0.38 -25.50
CA ALA A 431 -8.00 0.65 -24.82
C ALA A 431 -8.99 0.02 -23.81
N GLN A 432 -9.53 -1.17 -24.10
CA GLN A 432 -10.54 -1.84 -23.26
C GLN A 432 -9.98 -2.70 -22.11
N GLN A 433 -8.81 -3.33 -22.27
CA GLN A 433 -8.15 -4.12 -21.20
C GLN A 433 -7.75 -3.27 -19.97
N TRP A 434 -7.90 -1.95 -20.06
CA TRP A 434 -7.41 -0.95 -19.13
C TRP A 434 -8.51 -0.25 -18.34
N LEU A 435 -9.75 -0.21 -18.85
CA LEU A 435 -10.91 0.22 -18.07
C LEU A 435 -11.19 -0.70 -16.86
N THR A 436 -10.54 -1.86 -16.81
CA THR A 436 -10.79 -2.93 -15.82
C THR A 436 -9.58 -3.24 -14.92
N SER A 437 -8.41 -2.64 -15.15
CA SER A 437 -7.21 -2.88 -14.34
C SER A 437 -6.79 -1.64 -13.56
N SER A 438 -7.29 -1.51 -12.33
CA SER A 438 -6.80 -0.56 -11.34
C SER A 438 -5.42 -1.00 -10.84
N VAL A 439 -4.36 -0.47 -11.45
CA VAL A 439 -2.99 -0.54 -10.92
C VAL A 439 -2.68 0.76 -10.20
N SER A 440 -2.36 0.68 -8.91
CA SER A 440 -1.98 1.80 -8.06
C SER A 440 -0.75 2.55 -8.59
N PRO A 441 -0.72 3.90 -8.55
CA PRO A 441 0.41 4.68 -9.05
C PRO A 441 1.64 4.58 -8.11
N PRO A 442 2.86 4.74 -8.63
CA PRO A 442 4.07 4.77 -7.80
C PRO A 442 4.06 6.02 -6.91
N LYS A 443 4.30 5.83 -5.60
CA LYS A 443 4.34 6.91 -4.63
C LYS A 443 5.50 7.86 -4.89
N SER A 444 5.20 9.16 -4.94
CA SER A 444 6.21 10.20 -4.79
C SER A 444 6.76 10.18 -3.37
N SER A 445 8.09 10.22 -3.25
CA SER A 445 8.83 10.08 -1.99
C SER A 445 8.60 11.20 -0.97
N SER A 446 7.90 12.28 -1.30
CA SER A 446 7.68 13.43 -0.41
C SER A 446 6.44 13.31 0.50
N HIS A 447 5.41 12.59 0.08
CA HIS A 447 4.17 12.46 0.86
C HIS A 447 4.28 11.45 2.01
N SER A 448 5.06 10.37 1.85
CA SER A 448 5.22 9.36 2.91
C SER A 448 6.02 9.89 4.10
N ASP A 449 6.97 10.80 3.87
CA ASP A 449 7.77 11.44 4.92
C ASP A 449 6.92 12.38 5.79
N THR A 450 6.07 13.21 5.16
CA THR A 450 5.17 14.13 5.89
C THR A 450 4.20 13.36 6.81
N VAL A 451 3.57 12.30 6.31
CA VAL A 451 2.64 11.47 7.10
C VAL A 451 3.37 10.81 8.27
N SER A 452 4.58 10.31 8.06
CA SER A 452 5.41 9.69 9.10
C SER A 452 5.81 10.68 10.20
N GLN A 453 6.18 11.91 9.83
CA GLN A 453 6.52 12.97 10.78
C GLN A 453 5.29 13.40 11.61
N LEU A 454 4.12 13.55 10.98
CA LEU A 454 2.88 13.89 11.68
C LEU A 454 2.41 12.78 12.63
N ARG A 455 2.56 11.51 12.24
CA ARG A 455 2.23 10.38 13.11
C ARG A 455 3.12 10.35 14.35
N LYS A 456 4.45 10.54 14.20
CA LYS A 456 5.37 10.68 15.33
C LYS A 456 5.01 11.85 16.24
N HIS A 457 4.68 13.00 15.65
CA HIS A 457 4.25 14.19 16.41
C HIS A 457 3.00 13.91 17.26
N LEU A 458 2.00 13.22 16.71
CA LEU A 458 0.81 12.84 17.47
C LEU A 458 1.12 11.86 18.60
N GLN A 459 1.96 10.84 18.34
CA GLN A 459 2.37 9.86 19.35
C GLN A 459 3.08 10.48 20.55
N LEU A 460 3.80 11.60 20.36
CA LEU A 460 4.49 12.30 21.44
C LEU A 460 3.55 13.14 22.33
N HIS A 461 2.33 13.44 21.84
CA HIS A 461 1.46 14.45 22.46
C HIS A 461 0.06 13.95 22.80
N LEU A 462 -0.36 12.80 22.27
CA LEU A 462 -1.66 12.19 22.49
C LEU A 462 -1.49 10.74 22.96
N PRO A 463 -2.39 10.24 23.81
CA PRO A 463 -2.43 8.82 24.15
C PRO A 463 -2.87 7.99 22.93
N ASP A 464 -2.45 6.73 22.88
CA ASP A 464 -2.62 5.86 21.70
C ASP A 464 -4.07 5.72 21.22
N TYR A 465 -5.04 5.67 22.14
CA TYR A 465 -6.46 5.57 21.80
C TYR A 465 -7.03 6.82 21.11
N MET A 466 -6.32 7.95 21.12
CA MET A 466 -6.68 9.17 20.39
C MET A 466 -5.95 9.29 19.05
N LEU A 467 -5.03 8.39 18.71
CA LEU A 467 -4.29 8.46 17.46
C LEU A 467 -5.22 8.10 16.28
N PRO A 468 -5.24 8.92 15.21
CA PRO A 468 -5.98 8.58 14.00
C PRO A 468 -5.40 7.33 13.33
N SER A 469 -6.28 6.37 13.02
CA SER A 469 -5.92 5.17 12.23
C SER A 469 -5.44 5.55 10.82
N LYS A 470 -5.94 6.66 10.25
CA LYS A 470 -5.52 7.17 8.94
C LYS A 470 -5.34 8.69 8.95
N LEU A 471 -4.23 9.14 8.37
CA LEU A 471 -3.95 10.55 8.06
C LEU A 471 -4.12 10.75 6.55
N MET A 472 -5.17 11.46 6.13
CA MET A 472 -5.46 11.77 4.74
C MET A 472 -4.99 13.17 4.40
N LEU A 473 -4.04 13.29 3.47
CA LEU A 473 -3.64 14.59 2.93
C LEU A 473 -4.67 15.03 1.89
N LEU A 474 -5.21 16.24 2.04
CA LEU A 474 -6.15 16.87 1.12
C LEU A 474 -5.58 18.20 0.63
N ASP A 475 -5.87 18.56 -0.61
CA ASP A 475 -5.52 19.88 -1.14
C ASP A 475 -6.34 20.99 -0.46
N SER A 476 -7.58 20.69 -0.10
CA SER A 476 -8.46 21.59 0.65
C SER A 476 -9.53 20.83 1.44
N LEU A 477 -10.07 21.46 2.48
CA LEU A 477 -11.22 20.92 3.21
C LEU A 477 -12.53 21.30 2.49
N PRO A 478 -13.48 20.36 2.33
CA PRO A 478 -14.77 20.66 1.73
C PRO A 478 -15.55 21.67 2.58
N LEU A 479 -16.18 22.65 1.92
CA LEU A 479 -16.95 23.70 2.56
C LEU A 479 -18.41 23.63 2.11
N SER A 480 -19.33 23.88 3.05
CA SER A 480 -20.75 24.12 2.79
C SER A 480 -20.96 25.44 2.05
N ALA A 481 -22.19 25.66 1.53
CA ALA A 481 -22.59 26.91 0.88
C ALA A 481 -22.36 28.18 1.73
N ASN A 482 -22.24 28.04 3.05
CA ASN A 482 -21.97 29.14 3.98
C ASN A 482 -20.48 29.27 4.38
N GLY A 483 -19.57 28.57 3.71
CA GLY A 483 -18.13 28.63 3.98
C GLY A 483 -17.65 27.91 5.24
N LYS A 484 -18.53 27.15 5.92
CA LYS A 484 -18.14 26.26 7.04
C LYS A 484 -17.73 24.89 6.52
N ILE A 485 -16.81 24.20 7.21
CA ILE A 485 -16.38 22.84 6.84
C ILE A 485 -17.59 21.90 6.78
N ASP A 486 -17.76 21.23 5.63
CA ASP A 486 -18.78 20.21 5.44
C ASP A 486 -18.20 18.82 5.71
N ARG A 487 -18.36 18.34 6.95
CA ARG A 487 -17.84 17.04 7.39
C ARG A 487 -18.51 15.85 6.68
N ARG A 488 -19.71 16.02 6.11
CA ARG A 488 -20.40 14.95 5.37
C ARG A 488 -19.82 14.77 3.96
N ALA A 489 -19.17 15.80 3.44
CA ALA A 489 -18.49 15.78 2.15
C ALA A 489 -17.00 15.40 2.27
N LEU A 490 -16.52 15.04 3.47
CA LEU A 490 -15.16 14.51 3.63
C LEU A 490 -15.05 13.15 2.93
N PRO A 491 -13.95 12.91 2.18
CA PRO A 491 -13.78 11.66 1.46
C PRO A 491 -13.72 10.48 2.43
N VAL A 492 -14.45 9.42 2.11
CA VAL A 492 -14.36 8.16 2.85
C VAL A 492 -13.11 7.43 2.35
N PRO A 493 -12.23 6.90 3.22
CA PRO A 493 -11.09 6.10 2.78
C PRO A 493 -11.53 4.89 1.96
N ASP A 494 -10.91 4.67 0.79
CA ASP A 494 -11.30 3.62 -0.18
C ASP A 494 -11.28 2.19 0.39
N ASN A 495 -10.40 1.91 1.35
CA ASN A 495 -10.50 0.82 2.32
C ASN A 495 -9.68 1.18 3.57
N LEU A 496 -10.11 0.71 4.74
CA LEU A 496 -9.36 0.81 6.01
C LEU A 496 -8.31 -0.31 6.17
N GLN A 497 -8.27 -1.28 5.24
CA GLN A 497 -7.29 -2.38 5.16
C GLN A 497 -6.03 -2.01 4.35
N ASP A 498 -6.13 -1.12 3.36
CA ASP A 498 -5.02 -0.77 2.42
C ASP A 498 -3.83 -0.02 3.04
N LEU A 499 -3.82 0.22 4.36
CA LEU A 499 -2.64 0.76 5.05
C LEU A 499 -1.57 -0.31 5.34
N GLU A 500 -1.90 -1.60 5.18
CA GLU A 500 -0.97 -2.69 5.45
C GLU A 500 -0.06 -3.07 4.27
N GLU A 501 -0.48 -2.81 3.02
CA GLU A 501 0.26 -3.27 1.84
C GLU A 501 1.61 -2.58 1.64
N GLU A 502 1.83 -1.38 2.20
CA GLU A 502 3.12 -0.68 2.04
C GLU A 502 4.15 -0.89 3.14
N THR A 503 3.76 -1.55 4.22
CA THR A 503 4.64 -1.85 5.35
C THR A 503 4.55 -3.31 5.78
N PHE A 504 4.06 -4.19 4.90
CA PHE A 504 4.00 -5.61 5.18
C PHE A 504 5.42 -6.18 5.33
N ILE A 505 5.73 -6.68 6.53
CA ILE A 505 6.96 -7.41 6.83
C ILE A 505 6.55 -8.80 7.29
N ALA A 506 6.97 -9.82 6.55
CA ALA A 506 6.78 -11.23 6.91
C ALA A 506 7.51 -11.58 8.22
N PRO A 507 7.07 -12.63 8.95
CA PRO A 507 7.79 -13.12 10.13
C PRO A 507 9.23 -13.51 9.80
N ARG A 508 10.17 -12.98 10.58
CA ARG A 508 11.62 -13.13 10.34
C ARG A 508 12.26 -14.22 11.21
N ASP A 509 11.57 -14.64 12.27
CA ASP A 509 11.92 -15.80 13.09
C ASP A 509 10.68 -16.61 13.48
N LEU A 510 10.89 -17.71 14.21
CA LEU A 510 9.81 -18.60 14.63
C LEU A 510 8.89 -17.97 15.70
N VAL A 511 9.40 -17.03 16.50
CA VAL A 511 8.61 -16.30 17.50
C VAL A 511 7.60 -15.40 16.79
N GLU A 512 8.05 -14.61 15.83
CA GLU A 512 7.20 -13.78 14.99
C GLU A 512 6.20 -14.62 14.20
N LEU A 513 6.62 -15.75 13.61
CA LEU A 513 5.71 -16.64 12.89
C LEU A 513 4.57 -17.14 13.78
N LYS A 514 4.90 -17.61 14.98
CA LYS A 514 3.90 -18.15 15.92
C LYS A 514 2.95 -17.05 16.41
N LEU A 515 3.47 -15.86 16.67
CA LEU A 515 2.64 -14.69 17.00
C LEU A 515 1.72 -14.30 15.84
N THR A 516 2.23 -14.27 14.60
CA THR A 516 1.45 -14.00 13.40
C THR A 516 0.30 -14.98 13.23
N GLN A 517 0.51 -16.27 13.53
CA GLN A 517 -0.54 -17.29 13.52
C GLN A 517 -1.61 -17.01 14.58
N ILE A 518 -1.20 -16.80 15.84
CA ILE A 518 -2.13 -16.50 16.94
C ILE A 518 -2.93 -15.23 16.62
N TRP A 519 -2.29 -14.18 16.11
CA TRP A 519 -2.95 -12.95 15.72
C TRP A 519 -3.95 -13.18 14.60
N SER A 520 -3.55 -13.92 13.56
CA SER A 520 -4.43 -14.21 12.42
C SER A 520 -5.67 -14.97 12.84
N GLU A 521 -5.53 -15.96 13.73
CA GLU A 521 -6.64 -16.76 14.27
C GLU A 521 -7.57 -15.94 15.16
N VAL A 522 -7.01 -15.15 16.09
CA VAL A 522 -7.79 -14.38 17.08
C VAL A 522 -8.52 -13.21 16.43
N LEU A 523 -7.91 -12.56 15.44
CA LEU A 523 -8.47 -11.40 14.74
C LEU A 523 -9.30 -11.80 13.51
N ASN A 524 -9.14 -13.03 13.03
CA ASN A 524 -9.68 -13.48 11.74
C ASN A 524 -9.25 -12.56 10.58
N VAL A 525 -7.97 -12.20 10.57
CA VAL A 525 -7.32 -11.35 9.56
C VAL A 525 -6.12 -12.09 9.01
N PHE A 526 -5.94 -12.07 7.69
CA PHE A 526 -4.79 -12.69 7.05
C PHE A 526 -4.55 -12.05 5.66
N PRO A 527 -3.28 -11.78 5.30
CA PRO A 527 -2.07 -11.99 6.10
C PRO A 527 -1.88 -10.93 7.19
N VAL A 528 -1.15 -11.25 8.27
CA VAL A 528 -0.74 -10.29 9.31
C VAL A 528 0.77 -10.07 9.24
N GLY A 529 1.20 -8.80 9.13
CA GLY A 529 2.62 -8.43 9.11
C GLY A 529 3.17 -8.20 10.52
N VAL A 530 4.48 -8.35 10.72
CA VAL A 530 5.07 -8.23 12.07
C VAL A 530 5.02 -6.80 12.64
N GLN A 531 4.88 -5.80 11.77
CA GLN A 531 4.72 -4.40 12.14
C GLN A 531 3.25 -3.92 12.07
N SER A 532 2.30 -4.81 11.74
CA SER A 532 0.87 -4.49 11.83
C SER A 532 0.51 -4.13 13.26
N ASN A 533 -0.23 -3.03 13.44
CA ASN A 533 -0.72 -2.62 14.75
C ASN A 533 -2.00 -3.40 15.08
N PHE A 534 -2.01 -4.05 16.25
CA PHE A 534 -3.12 -4.89 16.72
C PHE A 534 -4.49 -4.20 16.65
N PHE A 535 -4.57 -2.94 17.07
CA PHE A 535 -5.83 -2.19 17.11
C PHE A 535 -6.24 -1.66 15.74
N ASP A 536 -5.27 -1.35 14.88
CA ASP A 536 -5.55 -0.91 13.51
C ASP A 536 -6.16 -2.04 12.66
N ILE A 537 -5.80 -3.29 12.92
CA ILE A 537 -6.28 -4.48 12.19
C ILE A 537 -7.54 -5.10 12.79
N GLY A 538 -8.22 -4.41 13.71
CA GLY A 538 -9.51 -4.84 14.26
C GLY A 538 -9.47 -5.45 15.66
N GLY A 539 -8.32 -5.38 16.35
CA GLY A 539 -8.22 -5.74 17.74
C GLY A 539 -8.93 -4.73 18.66
N ASP A 540 -9.53 -5.23 19.73
CA ASP A 540 -10.10 -4.45 20.82
C ASP A 540 -9.66 -5.02 22.18
N SER A 541 -10.14 -4.43 23.29
CA SER A 541 -9.76 -4.87 24.64
C SER A 541 -10.26 -6.29 25.00
N ILE A 542 -11.35 -6.77 24.40
CA ILE A 542 -11.87 -8.13 24.62
C ILE A 542 -11.06 -9.13 23.79
N VAL A 543 -10.80 -8.82 22.52
CA VAL A 543 -9.97 -9.62 21.63
C VAL A 543 -8.55 -9.71 22.17
N ALA A 544 -8.01 -8.62 22.75
CA ALA A 544 -6.71 -8.61 23.41
C ALA A 544 -6.61 -9.62 24.56
N ILE A 545 -7.66 -9.79 25.38
CA ILE A 545 -7.64 -10.76 26.48
C ILE A 545 -7.55 -12.19 25.92
N ARG A 546 -8.31 -12.49 24.86
CA ARG A 546 -8.23 -13.79 24.17
C ARG A 546 -6.85 -14.02 23.55
N LEU A 547 -6.29 -12.99 22.92
CA LEU A 547 -4.94 -13.00 22.38
C LEU A 547 -3.91 -13.36 23.45
N MET A 548 -3.95 -12.67 24.60
CA MET A 548 -2.99 -12.93 25.69
C MET A 548 -3.14 -14.34 26.24
N ALA A 549 -4.36 -14.87 26.37
CA ALA A 549 -4.58 -16.25 26.78
C ALA A 549 -3.99 -17.26 25.79
N GLN A 550 -4.13 -17.03 24.48
CA GLN A 550 -3.51 -17.88 23.45
C GLN A 550 -1.98 -17.78 23.44
N ILE A 551 -1.42 -16.58 23.66
CA ILE A 551 0.03 -16.41 23.81
C ILE A 551 0.52 -17.17 25.05
N GLU A 552 -0.17 -17.07 26.18
CA GLU A 552 0.19 -17.80 27.41
C GLU A 552 0.14 -19.31 27.20
N GLU A 553 -0.89 -19.83 26.52
CA GLU A 553 -1.02 -21.26 26.22
C GLU A 553 0.11 -21.76 25.31
N GLN A 554 0.43 -21.03 24.24
CA GLN A 554 1.36 -21.49 23.22
C GLN A 554 2.84 -21.25 23.59
N PHE A 555 3.13 -20.17 24.32
CA PHE A 555 4.50 -19.82 24.74
C PHE A 555 4.80 -20.19 26.19
N GLN A 556 3.80 -20.62 26.98
CA GLN A 556 3.94 -20.91 28.40
C GLN A 556 4.47 -19.70 29.21
N ARG A 557 4.18 -18.48 28.73
CA ARG A 557 4.57 -17.21 29.37
C ARG A 557 3.37 -16.31 29.58
N ASN A 558 3.15 -15.90 30.82
CA ASN A 558 2.09 -14.97 31.17
C ASN A 558 2.53 -13.53 30.84
N LEU A 559 2.01 -12.98 29.74
CA LEU A 559 2.20 -11.57 29.40
C LEU A 559 1.03 -10.75 29.94
N SER A 560 1.35 -9.66 30.64
CA SER A 560 0.32 -8.73 31.10
C SER A 560 -0.37 -8.05 29.91
N LEU A 561 -1.67 -7.78 30.01
CA LEU A 561 -2.38 -7.01 28.98
C LEU A 561 -1.70 -5.65 28.69
N ALA A 562 -1.09 -5.03 29.71
CA ALA A 562 -0.33 -3.79 29.56
C ALA A 562 0.85 -3.93 28.57
N THR A 563 1.46 -5.11 28.45
CA THR A 563 2.54 -5.40 27.51
C THR A 563 2.07 -5.24 26.06
N LEU A 564 0.86 -5.69 25.72
CA LEU A 564 0.28 -5.48 24.38
C LEU A 564 -0.03 -4.00 24.13
N PHE A 565 -0.55 -3.28 25.13
CA PHE A 565 -0.83 -1.85 25.00
C PHE A 565 0.45 -1.01 24.81
N GLN A 566 1.56 -1.39 25.44
CA GLN A 566 2.86 -0.75 25.25
C GLN A 566 3.57 -1.20 23.96
N GLY A 567 3.36 -2.47 23.58
CA GLY A 567 3.94 -3.15 22.42
C GLY A 567 2.88 -3.66 21.45
N GLN A 568 2.28 -2.75 20.69
CA GLN A 568 1.08 -3.01 19.87
C GLN A 568 1.35 -3.73 18.55
N THR A 569 2.55 -4.28 18.35
CA THR A 569 2.97 -4.99 17.13
C THR A 569 3.58 -6.32 17.51
N ILE A 570 3.53 -7.29 16.59
CA ILE A 570 4.18 -8.59 16.77
C ILE A 570 5.68 -8.44 17.03
N GLU A 571 6.36 -7.55 16.29
CA GLU A 571 7.79 -7.26 16.50
C GLU A 571 8.10 -6.89 17.95
N LYS A 572 7.31 -5.98 18.56
CA LYS A 572 7.53 -5.54 19.94
C LYS A 572 7.18 -6.62 20.96
N LEU A 573 6.11 -7.38 20.74
CA LEU A 573 5.78 -8.51 21.60
C LEU A 573 6.85 -9.61 21.53
N ALA A 574 7.37 -9.86 20.33
CA ALA A 574 8.43 -10.84 20.11
C ALA A 574 9.70 -10.46 20.89
N THR A 575 10.08 -9.18 20.93
CA THR A 575 11.20 -8.69 21.77
C THR A 575 11.03 -9.13 23.22
N VAL A 576 9.86 -8.89 23.84
CA VAL A 576 9.59 -9.27 25.24
C VAL A 576 9.61 -10.80 25.42
N LEU A 577 9.11 -11.54 24.43
CA LEU A 577 9.12 -13.00 24.47
C LEU A 577 10.53 -13.60 24.35
N ARG A 578 11.46 -12.91 23.66
CA ARG A 578 12.87 -13.34 23.46
C ARG A 578 13.79 -13.09 24.65
N GLU A 579 13.45 -12.17 25.57
CA GLU A 579 14.32 -11.76 26.68
C GLU A 579 14.67 -12.89 27.68
N GLU A 580 13.93 -13.99 27.69
CA GLU A 580 14.25 -15.20 28.47
C GLU A 580 14.42 -16.39 27.50
N GLN A 581 15.63 -16.93 27.41
CA GLN A 581 16.00 -17.97 26.45
C GLN A 581 15.31 -19.31 26.76
N GLU A 582 14.89 -20.01 25.69
CA GLU A 582 14.30 -21.37 25.64
C GLU A 582 12.76 -21.47 25.77
N TYR A 583 12.01 -21.20 24.69
CA TYR A 583 10.58 -21.56 24.65
C TYR A 583 10.11 -22.19 23.34
N ILE A 584 10.64 -21.77 22.19
CA ILE A 584 10.38 -22.48 20.94
C ILE A 584 11.45 -23.55 20.76
N SER A 585 11.08 -24.81 20.97
CA SER A 585 11.93 -25.95 20.61
C SER A 585 12.25 -25.86 19.12
N TRP A 586 13.54 -25.79 18.79
CA TRP A 586 13.98 -25.84 17.40
C TRP A 586 13.48 -27.15 16.76
N SER A 587 12.89 -27.02 15.57
CA SER A 587 12.35 -28.15 14.81
C SER A 587 12.69 -27.96 13.33
N SER A 588 13.05 -29.05 12.65
CA SER A 588 13.16 -29.05 11.19
C SER A 588 11.80 -28.90 10.52
N LEU A 589 10.69 -29.27 11.16
CA LEU A 589 9.35 -29.05 10.63
C LEU A 589 8.77 -27.75 11.21
N VAL A 590 8.54 -26.79 10.32
CA VAL A 590 7.97 -25.48 10.63
C VAL A 590 6.55 -25.42 10.06
N PRO A 591 5.51 -25.45 10.91
CA PRO A 591 4.15 -25.24 10.44
C PRO A 591 3.98 -23.76 10.10
N ILE A 592 4.01 -23.39 8.81
CA ILE A 592 3.82 -21.99 8.39
C ILE A 592 2.32 -21.64 8.43
N GLN A 593 1.47 -22.56 7.99
CA GLN A 593 0.02 -22.42 8.02
C GLN A 593 -0.61 -23.79 8.30
N THR A 594 -1.30 -23.93 9.43
CA THR A 594 -1.90 -25.21 9.87
C THR A 594 -3.40 -25.31 9.62
N SER A 595 -4.06 -24.18 9.38
CA SER A 595 -5.48 -24.12 9.08
C SER A 595 -5.77 -24.53 7.62
N GLY A 596 -6.99 -25.01 7.37
CA GLY A 596 -7.51 -25.27 6.03
C GLY A 596 -8.06 -26.68 5.86
N SER A 597 -8.92 -26.84 4.85
CA SER A 597 -9.57 -28.12 4.53
C SER A 597 -8.88 -28.93 3.42
N LYS A 598 -7.90 -28.36 2.71
CA LYS A 598 -7.14 -29.06 1.66
C LYS A 598 -6.05 -29.97 2.25
N PRO A 599 -5.57 -30.97 1.48
CA PRO A 599 -4.41 -31.77 1.87
C PRO A 599 -3.18 -30.90 2.20
N PRO A 600 -2.38 -31.23 3.24
CA PRO A 600 -1.15 -30.51 3.55
C PRO A 600 -0.14 -30.54 2.41
N PHE A 601 0.48 -29.39 2.13
CA PHE A 601 1.62 -29.30 1.23
C PHE A 601 2.91 -29.20 2.05
N PHE A 602 3.83 -30.14 1.84
CA PHE A 602 5.13 -30.19 2.51
C PHE A 602 6.22 -29.65 1.58
N CYS A 603 6.84 -28.53 1.94
CA CYS A 603 7.83 -27.86 1.09
C CYS A 603 9.22 -27.79 1.74
N ILE A 604 10.26 -28.22 1.01
CA ILE A 604 11.64 -28.28 1.50
C ILE A 604 12.44 -27.06 1.05
N ALA A 605 13.16 -26.44 1.98
CA ALA A 605 13.99 -25.28 1.71
C ALA A 605 15.18 -25.57 0.76
N GLY A 606 15.59 -24.55 0.00
CA GLY A 606 16.79 -24.56 -0.83
C GLY A 606 18.12 -24.55 -0.07
N GLY A 607 19.21 -24.23 -0.76
CA GLY A 607 20.57 -24.45 -0.28
C GLY A 607 20.92 -23.79 1.07
N GLY A 608 20.32 -22.64 1.40
CA GLY A 608 20.49 -21.99 2.71
C GLY A 608 19.69 -22.62 3.85
N GLY A 609 18.75 -23.52 3.55
CA GLY A 609 17.99 -24.33 4.50
C GLY A 609 16.90 -23.62 5.32
N ASN A 610 16.87 -22.29 5.38
CA ASN A 610 15.82 -21.54 6.08
C ASN A 610 14.49 -21.60 5.29
N VAL A 611 13.35 -21.60 5.99
CA VAL A 611 12.01 -21.76 5.37
C VAL A 611 11.12 -20.52 5.43
N LEU A 612 11.48 -19.48 6.18
CA LEU A 612 10.55 -18.36 6.42
C LEU A 612 10.27 -17.53 5.17
N TYR A 613 11.13 -17.59 4.14
CA TYR A 613 10.84 -17.00 2.84
C TYR A 613 9.66 -17.67 2.11
N PHE A 614 9.20 -18.85 2.54
CA PHE A 614 7.96 -19.45 2.04
C PHE A 614 6.69 -18.80 2.60
N TYR A 615 6.78 -17.93 3.61
CA TYR A 615 5.60 -17.31 4.21
C TYR A 615 4.75 -16.53 3.19
N HIS A 616 5.38 -15.77 2.30
CA HIS A 616 4.63 -15.08 1.24
C HIS A 616 3.96 -16.07 0.29
N LEU A 617 4.64 -17.17 -0.07
CA LEU A 617 4.06 -18.21 -0.93
C LEU A 617 2.82 -18.83 -0.28
N SER A 618 2.87 -19.15 1.01
CA SER A 618 1.70 -19.69 1.72
C SER A 618 0.53 -18.70 1.74
N CYS A 619 0.81 -17.40 1.87
CA CYS A 619 -0.22 -16.36 1.78
C CYS A 619 -0.96 -16.37 0.45
N TYR A 620 -0.23 -16.49 -0.67
CA TYR A 620 -0.84 -16.56 -2.01
C TYR A 620 -1.59 -17.87 -2.28
N LEU A 621 -1.16 -18.99 -1.68
CA LEU A 621 -1.89 -20.26 -1.77
C LEU A 621 -3.24 -20.19 -1.02
N GLY A 622 -3.32 -19.33 0.00
CA GLY A 622 -4.53 -19.00 0.75
C GLY A 622 -4.76 -19.89 1.98
N GLN A 623 -5.62 -19.43 2.89
CA GLN A 623 -5.84 -20.04 4.22
C GLN A 623 -6.35 -21.49 4.19
N GLU A 624 -6.99 -21.91 3.10
CA GLU A 624 -7.53 -23.27 2.95
C GLU A 624 -6.48 -24.33 2.64
N GLN A 625 -5.23 -23.94 2.36
CA GLN A 625 -4.12 -24.81 2.00
C GLN A 625 -3.13 -24.93 3.16
N PRO A 626 -3.19 -25.98 4.01
CA PRO A 626 -2.17 -26.18 5.02
C PRO A 626 -0.77 -26.30 4.37
N PHE A 627 0.20 -25.59 4.95
CA PHE A 627 1.56 -25.45 4.43
C PHE A 627 2.57 -25.70 5.55
N TYR A 628 3.33 -26.80 5.39
CA TYR A 628 4.37 -27.21 6.32
C TYR A 628 5.72 -27.12 5.60
N ALA A 629 6.66 -26.40 6.19
CA ALA A 629 7.98 -26.22 5.59
C ALA A 629 9.05 -27.02 6.36
N LEU A 630 10.00 -27.57 5.62
CA LEU A 630 11.09 -28.36 6.18
C LEU A 630 12.41 -27.60 6.05
N GLN A 631 12.93 -27.18 7.21
CA GLN A 631 14.18 -26.44 7.35
C GLN A 631 15.35 -27.35 7.74
N ALA A 632 16.54 -26.98 7.28
CA ALA A 632 17.74 -27.79 7.46
C ALA A 632 18.20 -27.88 8.92
N VAL A 633 18.63 -29.07 9.33
CA VAL A 633 19.39 -29.28 10.57
C VAL A 633 20.67 -28.47 10.54
N GLY A 634 21.00 -27.82 11.67
CA GLY A 634 22.19 -26.98 11.84
C GLY A 634 21.96 -25.47 11.68
N LEU A 635 20.74 -25.05 11.37
CA LEU A 635 20.37 -23.62 11.40
C LEU A 635 20.38 -23.00 12.79
N ASP A 636 20.28 -23.82 13.83
CA ASP A 636 20.48 -23.43 15.24
C ASP A 636 21.93 -23.01 15.53
N GLY A 637 22.86 -23.31 14.61
CA GLY A 637 24.29 -23.05 14.76
C GLY A 637 24.99 -24.00 15.73
N GLU A 638 24.31 -25.07 16.16
CA GLU A 638 24.81 -26.04 17.14
C GLU A 638 24.75 -27.46 16.59
N SER A 639 23.66 -27.82 15.90
CA SER A 639 23.50 -29.13 15.29
C SER A 639 24.36 -29.28 14.03
N GLU A 640 24.87 -30.49 13.77
CA GLU A 640 25.58 -30.77 12.52
C GLU A 640 24.59 -31.03 11.37
N PRO A 641 24.67 -30.30 10.24
CA PRO A 641 23.83 -30.59 9.08
C PRO A 641 24.15 -31.96 8.48
N PHE A 642 23.13 -32.58 7.89
CA PHE A 642 23.32 -33.76 7.05
C PHE A 642 24.18 -33.44 5.83
N THR A 643 24.92 -34.44 5.35
CA THR A 643 25.82 -34.32 4.18
C THR A 643 25.41 -35.21 3.01
N ARG A 644 24.32 -35.95 3.15
CA ARG A 644 23.74 -36.82 2.12
C ARG A 644 22.25 -36.53 2.00
N VAL A 645 21.77 -36.45 0.77
CA VAL A 645 20.36 -36.16 0.48
C VAL A 645 19.45 -37.28 0.98
N GLU A 646 19.92 -38.53 0.94
CA GLU A 646 19.18 -39.70 1.42
C GLU A 646 18.94 -39.66 2.93
N ASP A 647 19.92 -39.19 3.71
CA ASP A 647 19.82 -39.06 5.17
C ASP A 647 18.87 -37.90 5.54
N MET A 648 18.92 -36.79 4.79
CA MET A 648 17.96 -35.68 4.92
C MET A 648 16.53 -36.15 4.66
N ALA A 649 16.32 -36.89 3.57
CA ALA A 649 15.01 -37.40 3.19
C ALA A 649 14.44 -38.36 4.25
N ALA A 650 15.26 -39.30 4.75
CA ALA A 650 14.85 -40.23 5.80
C ALA A 650 14.43 -39.49 7.08
N HIS A 651 15.17 -38.45 7.46
CA HIS A 651 14.81 -37.60 8.60
C HIS A 651 13.47 -36.87 8.37
N TYR A 652 13.29 -36.23 7.21
CA TYR A 652 12.08 -35.49 6.89
C TYR A 652 10.83 -36.35 6.73
N ILE A 653 10.97 -37.60 6.26
CA ILE A 653 9.85 -38.55 6.21
C ILE A 653 9.25 -38.80 7.59
N GLY A 654 10.08 -38.95 8.62
CA GLY A 654 9.60 -39.09 10.00
C GLY A 654 8.78 -37.89 10.47
N LEU A 655 9.17 -36.68 10.05
CA LEU A 655 8.45 -35.43 10.37
C LEU A 655 7.16 -35.30 9.56
N ILE A 656 7.18 -35.63 8.27
CA ILE A 656 5.98 -35.63 7.42
C ILE A 656 4.94 -36.60 7.97
N LYS A 657 5.36 -37.81 8.34
CA LYS A 657 4.48 -38.85 8.90
C LYS A 657 3.92 -38.53 10.28
N SER A 658 4.55 -37.65 11.04
CA SER A 658 3.98 -37.18 12.32
C SER A 658 2.79 -36.23 12.12
N ILE A 659 2.71 -35.57 10.96
CA ILE A 659 1.58 -34.72 10.57
C ILE A 659 0.55 -35.50 9.76
N GLN A 660 0.99 -36.27 8.77
CA GLN A 660 0.15 -37.07 7.89
C GLN A 660 0.70 -38.52 7.82
N PRO A 661 0.15 -39.46 8.60
CA PRO A 661 0.69 -40.82 8.72
C PRO A 661 0.73 -41.64 7.43
N GLU A 662 -0.22 -41.40 6.52
CA GLU A 662 -0.38 -42.14 5.26
C GLU A 662 -0.58 -41.18 4.07
N GLY A 663 -0.14 -41.60 2.88
CA GLY A 663 -0.39 -40.87 1.64
C GLY A 663 -1.87 -40.85 1.21
N PRO A 664 -2.20 -40.17 0.11
CA PRO A 664 -1.28 -39.56 -0.85
C PRO A 664 -0.63 -38.24 -0.36
N TYR A 665 0.67 -38.07 -0.62
CA TYR A 665 1.43 -36.89 -0.21
C TYR A 665 1.54 -35.83 -1.31
N PHE A 666 1.54 -34.56 -0.88
CA PHE A 666 1.80 -33.39 -1.73
C PHE A 666 3.12 -32.77 -1.30
N LEU A 667 4.15 -32.96 -2.12
CA LEU A 667 5.53 -32.60 -1.81
C LEU A 667 6.03 -31.52 -2.75
N GLY A 668 6.89 -30.65 -2.24
CA GLY A 668 7.63 -29.71 -3.06
C GLY A 668 8.98 -29.34 -2.49
N GLY A 669 9.82 -28.73 -3.32
CA GLY A 669 11.12 -28.24 -2.88
C GLY A 669 11.68 -27.17 -3.80
N HIS A 670 12.23 -26.12 -3.20
CA HIS A 670 12.87 -25.02 -3.92
C HIS A 670 14.37 -25.22 -4.03
N SER A 671 14.95 -25.00 -5.21
CA SER A 671 16.40 -25.12 -5.44
C SER A 671 16.90 -26.49 -4.95
N PHE A 672 17.98 -26.55 -4.17
CA PHE A 672 18.48 -27.80 -3.56
C PHE A 672 17.38 -28.65 -2.88
N GLY A 673 16.39 -28.02 -2.26
CA GLY A 673 15.26 -28.71 -1.63
C GLY A 673 14.43 -29.56 -2.61
N GLY A 674 14.44 -29.24 -3.91
CA GLY A 674 13.80 -30.04 -4.95
C GLY A 674 14.45 -31.42 -5.13
N LEU A 675 15.78 -31.54 -4.94
CA LEU A 675 16.47 -32.83 -4.94
C LEU A 675 16.08 -33.66 -3.72
N VAL A 676 15.98 -33.02 -2.56
CA VAL A 676 15.55 -33.67 -1.31
C VAL A 676 14.09 -34.09 -1.39
N ALA A 677 13.21 -33.26 -1.96
CA ALA A 677 11.79 -33.59 -2.11
C ALA A 677 11.59 -34.77 -3.06
N PHE A 678 12.40 -34.82 -4.13
CA PHE A 678 12.44 -35.99 -5.01
C PHE A 678 12.87 -37.24 -4.23
N GLU A 679 13.96 -37.22 -3.47
CA GLU A 679 14.40 -38.37 -2.67
C GLU A 679 13.38 -38.78 -1.59
N VAL A 680 12.70 -37.82 -0.95
CA VAL A 680 11.58 -38.08 -0.03
C VAL A 680 10.47 -38.85 -0.74
N ALA A 681 10.08 -38.43 -1.95
CA ALA A 681 9.08 -39.13 -2.75
C ALA A 681 9.52 -40.58 -3.06
N GLN A 682 10.78 -40.79 -3.46
CA GLN A 682 11.32 -42.12 -3.76
C GLN A 682 11.23 -43.06 -2.55
N GLN A 683 11.67 -42.58 -1.38
CA GLN A 683 11.69 -43.39 -0.16
C GLN A 683 10.27 -43.65 0.37
N LEU A 684 9.34 -42.71 0.26
CA LEU A 684 7.93 -42.92 0.60
C LEU A 684 7.27 -43.96 -0.32
N GLN A 685 7.48 -43.86 -1.64
CA GLN A 685 6.97 -44.86 -2.58
C GLN A 685 7.55 -46.26 -2.33
N LYS A 686 8.84 -46.34 -2.00
CA LYS A 686 9.47 -47.59 -1.57
C LYS A 686 8.84 -48.20 -0.32
N GLN A 687 8.30 -47.36 0.57
CA GLN A 687 7.55 -47.78 1.76
C GLN A 687 6.08 -48.12 1.45
N GLY A 688 5.61 -47.91 0.21
CA GLY A 688 4.25 -48.21 -0.23
C GLY A 688 3.29 -47.01 -0.21
N ASP A 689 3.77 -45.80 0.09
CA ASP A 689 2.96 -44.60 0.10
C ASP A 689 2.76 -44.01 -1.31
N GLU A 690 1.61 -43.38 -1.53
CA GLU A 690 1.30 -42.67 -2.78
C GLU A 690 1.79 -41.22 -2.74
N ILE A 691 2.23 -40.70 -3.89
CA ILE A 691 2.62 -39.30 -4.08
C ILE A 691 1.66 -38.67 -5.09
N ALA A 692 0.74 -37.83 -4.60
CA ALA A 692 -0.21 -37.12 -5.46
C ALA A 692 0.46 -36.01 -6.27
N LEU A 693 1.45 -35.32 -5.69
CA LEU A 693 2.19 -34.24 -6.35
C LEU A 693 3.64 -34.21 -5.88
N LEU A 694 4.56 -34.09 -6.83
CA LEU A 694 5.95 -33.69 -6.59
C LEU A 694 6.26 -32.43 -7.40
N ALA A 695 6.31 -31.28 -6.72
CA ALA A 695 6.60 -29.97 -7.30
C ALA A 695 8.08 -29.58 -7.11
N VAL A 696 8.84 -29.54 -8.19
CA VAL A 696 10.24 -29.07 -8.18
C VAL A 696 10.26 -27.60 -8.59
N LEU A 697 10.71 -26.72 -7.69
CA LEU A 697 10.76 -25.28 -7.92
C LEU A 697 12.20 -24.87 -8.27
N ASP A 698 12.41 -24.63 -9.56
CA ASP A 698 13.65 -24.15 -10.17
C ASP A 698 14.92 -24.93 -9.80
N MET A 699 14.87 -26.26 -9.94
CA MET A 699 16.02 -27.13 -9.73
C MET A 699 16.14 -28.15 -10.87
N HIS A 700 17.37 -28.50 -11.22
CA HIS A 700 17.68 -29.52 -12.22
C HIS A 700 17.69 -30.93 -11.62
N ALA A 701 17.55 -31.97 -12.45
CA ALA A 701 17.60 -33.36 -12.00
C ALA A 701 19.00 -33.75 -11.48
N PRO A 702 19.14 -34.71 -10.56
CA PRO A 702 20.47 -35.15 -10.10
C PRO A 702 21.35 -35.65 -11.26
N ASP A 703 22.66 -35.39 -11.18
CA ASP A 703 23.63 -35.80 -12.19
C ASP A 703 24.03 -37.27 -11.99
N THR A 704 23.71 -38.12 -12.96
CA THR A 704 23.99 -39.57 -12.92
C THR A 704 25.37 -39.93 -13.45
N ASP A 705 26.02 -39.02 -14.17
CA ASP A 705 27.24 -39.32 -14.93
C ASP A 705 28.51 -38.87 -14.16
N LYS A 706 28.36 -38.09 -13.08
CA LYS A 706 29.46 -37.59 -12.22
C LYS A 706 29.84 -38.55 -11.07
N LEU A 707 30.00 -39.84 -11.35
CA LEU A 707 30.47 -40.81 -10.34
C LEU A 707 32.01 -40.85 -10.16
N GLU A 708 32.80 -40.24 -11.06
CA GLU A 708 34.27 -40.36 -11.04
C GLU A 708 35.06 -39.04 -11.05
N SER A 709 34.43 -37.86 -11.09
CA SER A 709 35.15 -36.59 -11.03
C SER A 709 34.99 -35.91 -9.66
N SER A 710 35.78 -36.34 -8.69
CA SER A 710 36.07 -35.59 -7.46
C SER A 710 36.83 -34.26 -7.72
N SER A 711 36.62 -33.58 -8.84
CA SER A 711 37.52 -32.53 -9.34
C SER A 711 36.95 -31.11 -9.30
N HIS A 712 35.68 -30.89 -8.93
CA HIS A 712 35.14 -29.54 -8.70
C HIS A 712 34.44 -29.41 -7.33
N LYS A 713 35.02 -29.96 -6.26
CA LYS A 713 34.87 -29.27 -4.97
C LYS A 713 35.55 -27.93 -5.16
N LEU A 714 34.79 -26.86 -5.42
CA LEU A 714 35.34 -25.53 -5.27
C LEU A 714 35.75 -25.43 -3.80
N ASP A 715 37.05 -25.35 -3.55
CA ASP A 715 37.62 -25.10 -2.23
C ASP A 715 37.30 -23.65 -1.85
N LEU A 716 36.02 -23.39 -1.58
CA LEU A 716 35.54 -22.09 -1.17
C LEU A 716 35.86 -21.91 0.31
N ASP A 717 36.57 -20.84 0.62
CA ASP A 717 36.70 -20.38 1.99
C ASP A 717 35.38 -19.76 2.45
N TRP A 718 34.53 -20.61 3.03
CA TRP A 718 33.23 -20.23 3.61
C TRP A 718 33.36 -19.25 4.78
N ASN A 719 34.56 -19.08 5.35
CA ASN A 719 34.85 -18.17 6.44
C ASN A 719 35.65 -16.94 5.97
N SER A 720 35.39 -16.48 4.74
CA SER A 720 36.05 -15.31 4.15
C SER A 720 35.12 -14.09 4.03
N ALA A 721 35.71 -12.89 4.09
CA ALA A 721 35.00 -11.64 3.79
C ALA A 721 34.33 -11.65 2.41
N LYS A 722 34.98 -12.27 1.40
CA LYS A 722 34.43 -12.42 0.04
C LYS A 722 33.13 -13.22 0.06
N MET A 723 33.08 -14.28 0.87
CA MET A 723 31.90 -15.11 1.01
C MET A 723 30.76 -14.36 1.70
N LEU A 724 31.06 -13.63 2.77
CA LEU A 724 30.07 -12.81 3.47
C LEU A 724 29.48 -11.72 2.58
N THR A 725 30.31 -11.01 1.80
CA THR A 725 29.82 -10.06 0.78
C THR A 725 28.93 -10.75 -0.26
N SER A 726 29.30 -11.95 -0.69
CA SER A 726 28.50 -12.72 -1.66
C SER A 726 27.14 -13.14 -1.10
N ILE A 727 27.10 -13.61 0.15
CA ILE A 727 25.86 -13.96 0.85
C ILE A 727 24.98 -12.72 1.01
N ALA A 728 25.55 -11.57 1.39
CA ALA A 728 24.81 -10.32 1.48
C ALA A 728 24.20 -9.91 0.12
N GLY A 729 24.96 -10.06 -0.98
CA GLY A 729 24.44 -9.82 -2.33
C GLY A 729 23.32 -10.77 -2.74
N ILE A 730 23.43 -12.06 -2.41
CA ILE A 730 22.37 -13.06 -2.65
C ILE A 730 21.09 -12.67 -1.91
N PHE A 731 21.18 -12.39 -0.61
CA PHE A 731 20.04 -11.98 0.20
C PHE A 731 19.44 -10.66 -0.29
N GLY A 732 20.28 -9.69 -0.67
CA GLY A 732 19.82 -8.43 -1.25
C GLY A 732 18.98 -8.63 -2.50
N ARG A 733 19.42 -9.47 -3.45
CA ARG A 733 18.63 -9.81 -4.64
C ARG A 733 17.39 -10.63 -4.31
N MET A 734 17.55 -11.69 -3.51
CA MET A 734 16.46 -12.60 -3.16
C MET A 734 15.30 -11.83 -2.55
N PHE A 735 15.56 -10.90 -1.63
CA PHE A 735 14.51 -10.15 -0.92
C PHE A 735 14.24 -8.74 -1.46
N GLY A 736 14.82 -8.37 -2.61
CA GLY A 736 14.66 -7.02 -3.18
C GLY A 736 15.15 -5.90 -2.26
N LYS A 737 16.18 -6.16 -1.44
CA LYS A 737 16.76 -5.20 -0.48
C LYS A 737 18.13 -4.74 -0.95
N ASN A 738 18.44 -3.46 -0.70
CA ASN A 738 19.79 -2.95 -0.90
C ASN A 738 20.62 -3.18 0.38
N ILE A 739 21.53 -4.15 0.35
CA ILE A 739 22.38 -4.52 1.48
C ILE A 739 23.81 -4.05 1.17
N ASP A 740 24.20 -2.93 1.78
CA ASP A 740 25.49 -2.29 1.51
C ASP A 740 26.62 -2.91 2.35
N VAL A 741 27.31 -3.89 1.75
CA VAL A 741 28.45 -4.59 2.36
C VAL A 741 29.65 -4.52 1.42
N SER A 742 30.59 -3.63 1.71
CA SER A 742 31.88 -3.55 0.99
C SER A 742 32.82 -4.66 1.42
N TYR A 743 33.39 -5.36 0.43
CA TYR A 743 34.44 -6.34 0.64
C TYR A 743 35.71 -5.69 1.24
N GLU A 744 36.13 -4.55 0.71
CA GLU A 744 37.32 -3.81 1.16
C GLU A 744 37.21 -3.39 2.62
N PHE A 745 35.99 -3.08 3.07
CA PHE A 745 35.71 -2.79 4.46
C PHE A 745 35.75 -4.05 5.33
N LEU A 746 35.04 -5.13 4.93
CA LEU A 746 35.01 -6.38 5.71
C LEU A 746 36.40 -6.99 5.91
N GLN A 747 37.28 -6.91 4.91
CA GLN A 747 38.65 -7.44 5.01
C GLN A 747 39.49 -6.80 6.13
N GLN A 748 39.12 -5.61 6.61
CA GLN A 748 39.83 -4.91 7.67
C GLN A 748 39.40 -5.37 9.07
N LEU A 749 38.32 -6.15 9.17
CA LEU A 749 37.71 -6.61 10.40
C LEU A 749 38.11 -8.05 10.75
N THR A 750 38.04 -8.41 12.03
CA THR A 750 38.10 -9.82 12.44
C THR A 750 36.87 -10.58 11.93
N PHE A 751 36.94 -11.91 11.76
CA PHE A 751 35.79 -12.66 11.23
C PHE A 751 34.53 -12.53 12.10
N ASP A 752 34.67 -12.46 13.43
CA ASP A 752 33.54 -12.22 14.32
C ASP A 752 32.94 -10.81 14.13
N ASP A 753 33.79 -9.79 13.94
CA ASP A 753 33.33 -8.43 13.63
C ASP A 753 32.68 -8.35 12.24
N GLN A 754 33.14 -9.14 11.26
CA GLN A 754 32.50 -9.26 9.95
C GLN A 754 31.10 -9.84 10.08
N LEU A 755 30.92 -10.90 10.87
CA LEU A 755 29.61 -11.51 11.15
C LEU A 755 28.67 -10.51 11.84
N ASN A 756 29.16 -9.78 12.84
CA ASN A 756 28.38 -8.74 13.52
C ASN A 756 27.95 -7.64 12.54
N TYR A 757 28.86 -7.14 11.72
CA TYR A 757 28.54 -6.10 10.73
C TYR A 757 27.49 -6.57 9.72
N VAL A 758 27.64 -7.77 9.16
CA VAL A 758 26.66 -8.34 8.22
C VAL A 758 25.30 -8.52 8.89
N ASN A 759 25.28 -8.99 10.14
CA ASN A 759 24.05 -9.08 10.93
C ASN A 759 23.34 -7.72 11.08
N GLU A 760 24.08 -6.68 11.44
CA GLU A 760 23.54 -5.31 11.51
C GLU A 760 22.97 -4.84 10.18
N GLN A 761 23.62 -5.16 9.05
CA GLN A 761 23.08 -4.79 7.73
C GLN A 761 21.79 -5.54 7.42
N PHE A 762 21.70 -6.83 7.75
CA PHE A 762 20.46 -7.61 7.59
C PHE A 762 19.32 -7.08 8.48
N GLN A 763 19.63 -6.64 9.70
CA GLN A 763 18.66 -6.00 10.58
C GLN A 763 18.17 -4.66 10.04
N LYS A 764 19.07 -3.81 9.51
CA LYS A 764 18.72 -2.50 8.92
C LYS A 764 17.71 -2.60 7.78
N VAL A 765 17.73 -3.71 7.03
CA VAL A 765 16.79 -3.94 5.92
C VAL A 765 15.61 -4.84 6.30
N ASN A 766 15.41 -5.12 7.60
CA ASN A 766 14.34 -5.96 8.16
C ASN A 766 14.36 -7.43 7.69
N LEU A 767 15.54 -7.99 7.41
CA LEU A 767 15.67 -9.44 7.13
C LEU A 767 15.72 -10.27 8.40
N PHE A 768 16.37 -9.75 9.44
CA PHE A 768 16.42 -10.36 10.77
C PHE A 768 15.84 -9.42 11.83
N PRO A 769 15.27 -9.97 12.92
CA PRO A 769 14.89 -9.18 14.07
C PRO A 769 16.08 -8.39 14.67
N PRO A 770 15.85 -7.20 15.25
CA PRO A 770 16.90 -6.36 15.84
C PRO A 770 17.74 -7.06 16.92
N GLU A 771 17.19 -8.06 17.61
CA GLU A 771 17.87 -8.78 18.70
C GLU A 771 18.63 -10.02 18.22
N THR A 772 18.62 -10.30 16.91
CA THR A 772 19.27 -11.48 16.33
C THR A 772 20.79 -11.40 16.55
N GLY A 773 21.37 -12.45 17.13
CA GLY A 773 22.82 -12.60 17.26
C GLY A 773 23.45 -13.32 16.05
N VAL A 774 24.78 -13.37 16.03
CA VAL A 774 25.56 -13.99 14.94
C VAL A 774 25.39 -15.50 14.78
N LYS A 775 24.79 -16.19 15.77
CA LYS A 775 24.54 -17.65 15.70
C LYS A 775 23.74 -18.03 14.45
N GLN A 776 22.73 -17.23 14.09
CA GLN A 776 21.87 -17.50 12.94
C GLN A 776 22.65 -17.45 11.62
N ILE A 777 23.57 -16.49 11.48
CA ILE A 777 24.43 -16.36 10.29
C ILE A 777 25.40 -17.53 10.21
N ARG A 778 25.98 -17.96 11.34
CA ARG A 778 26.86 -19.13 11.38
C ARG A 778 26.11 -20.39 10.94
N GLY A 779 24.88 -20.61 11.43
CA GLY A 779 24.03 -21.72 11.00
C GLY A 779 23.73 -21.69 9.50
N LEU A 780 23.38 -20.53 8.94
CA LEU A 780 23.17 -20.36 7.49
C LEU A 780 24.40 -20.73 6.66
N ILE A 781 25.59 -20.26 7.07
CA ILE A 781 26.87 -20.56 6.41
C ILE A 781 27.17 -22.07 6.49
N GLN A 782 26.99 -22.66 7.67
CA GLN A 782 27.26 -24.09 7.92
C GLN A 782 26.35 -24.98 7.07
N VAL A 783 25.05 -24.69 7.03
CA VAL A 783 24.07 -25.41 6.22
C VAL A 783 24.34 -25.24 4.73
N ALA A 784 24.59 -24.01 4.27
CA ALA A 784 24.89 -23.75 2.86
C ALA A 784 26.15 -24.50 2.40
N LYS A 785 27.18 -24.53 3.24
CA LYS A 785 28.39 -25.33 3.01
C LYS A 785 28.09 -26.82 2.94
N ALA A 786 27.29 -27.36 3.87
CA ALA A 786 26.95 -28.77 3.89
C ALA A 786 26.14 -29.19 2.66
N ASN A 787 25.12 -28.42 2.30
CA ASN A 787 24.28 -28.67 1.13
C ASN A 787 25.05 -28.55 -0.19
N GLN A 788 25.98 -27.60 -0.30
CA GLN A 788 26.87 -27.49 -1.47
C GLN A 788 27.74 -28.75 -1.64
N ASN A 789 28.21 -29.32 -0.53
CA ASN A 789 29.07 -30.50 -0.54
C ASN A 789 28.29 -31.81 -0.48
N ALA A 790 26.95 -31.74 -0.46
CA ALA A 790 26.14 -32.93 -0.30
C ALA A 790 26.27 -33.82 -1.53
N CYS A 791 26.60 -35.10 -1.29
CA CYS A 791 26.62 -36.09 -2.35
C CYS A 791 25.19 -36.58 -2.59
N TYR A 792 24.77 -36.60 -3.86
CA TYR A 792 23.49 -37.20 -4.22
C TYR A 792 23.58 -37.94 -5.56
N VAL A 793 23.38 -39.24 -5.49
CA VAL A 793 23.17 -40.12 -6.65
C VAL A 793 21.99 -41.03 -6.30
N PRO A 794 20.82 -40.87 -6.96
CA PRO A 794 19.66 -41.72 -6.67
C PRO A 794 20.00 -43.19 -6.96
N GLN A 795 19.90 -44.06 -5.96
CA GLN A 795 20.25 -45.48 -6.13
C GLN A 795 19.16 -46.28 -6.84
N GLU A 796 17.89 -46.00 -6.55
CA GLU A 796 16.71 -46.63 -7.15
C GLU A 796 15.69 -45.54 -7.55
N VAL A 797 15.11 -45.66 -8.75
CA VAL A 797 14.15 -44.68 -9.26
C VAL A 797 12.74 -45.28 -9.29
N TYR A 798 11.90 -44.88 -8.34
CA TYR A 798 10.45 -45.03 -8.40
C TYR A 798 9.88 -43.95 -9.33
N PRO A 799 9.11 -44.32 -10.37
CA PRO A 799 8.55 -43.32 -11.26
C PRO A 799 7.47 -42.50 -10.55
N THR A 800 7.65 -41.18 -10.47
CA THR A 800 6.64 -40.20 -10.02
C THR A 800 6.39 -39.15 -11.09
N GLN A 801 5.15 -38.69 -11.25
CA GLN A 801 4.86 -37.58 -12.15
C GLN A 801 5.47 -36.29 -11.58
N ILE A 802 6.35 -35.64 -12.34
CA ILE A 802 7.09 -34.44 -11.89
C ILE A 802 6.42 -33.19 -12.45
N THR A 803 6.16 -32.22 -11.58
CA THR A 803 5.75 -30.87 -11.94
C THR A 803 6.93 -29.93 -11.73
N LEU A 804 7.48 -29.38 -12.82
CA LEU A 804 8.63 -28.49 -12.80
C LEU A 804 8.16 -27.04 -12.95
N LEU A 805 8.28 -26.24 -11.90
CA LEU A 805 8.05 -24.80 -11.95
C LEU A 805 9.40 -24.12 -12.16
N ARG A 806 9.63 -23.59 -13.35
CA ARG A 806 10.95 -23.12 -13.79
C ARG A 806 10.97 -21.63 -14.03
N ALA A 807 11.97 -20.95 -13.50
CA ALA A 807 12.24 -19.55 -13.80
C ALA A 807 12.42 -19.37 -15.33
N SER A 808 11.82 -18.32 -15.89
CA SER A 808 11.89 -18.04 -17.32
C SER A 808 13.04 -17.10 -17.70
N GLU A 809 13.60 -16.37 -16.73
CA GLU A 809 14.68 -15.41 -16.95
C GLU A 809 16.02 -15.99 -16.47
N GLU A 810 17.10 -15.63 -17.17
CA GLU A 810 18.45 -15.94 -16.72
C GLU A 810 18.97 -14.82 -15.82
N VAL A 811 19.80 -15.17 -14.83
CA VAL A 811 20.54 -14.17 -14.05
C VAL A 811 21.48 -13.39 -14.99
N PRO A 812 21.47 -12.05 -14.96
CA PRO A 812 22.32 -11.25 -15.85
C PRO A 812 23.81 -11.62 -15.73
N ILE A 813 24.48 -11.82 -16.88
CA ILE A 813 25.89 -12.25 -16.96
C ILE A 813 26.83 -11.27 -16.23
N GLU A 814 26.49 -9.98 -16.16
CA GLU A 814 27.26 -8.94 -15.46
C GLU A 814 27.31 -9.17 -13.93
N LEU A 815 26.36 -9.91 -13.37
CA LEU A 815 26.30 -10.30 -11.95
C LEU A 815 26.93 -11.69 -11.68
N ALA A 816 27.20 -12.47 -12.73
CA ALA A 816 27.76 -13.82 -12.64
C ALA A 816 29.26 -13.92 -12.25
N PRO A 817 30.16 -12.95 -12.56
CA PRO A 817 31.59 -13.10 -12.26
C PRO A 817 31.99 -12.71 -10.82
N SER A 818 31.12 -12.10 -10.01
CA SER A 818 31.46 -11.64 -8.65
C SER A 818 31.16 -12.66 -7.54
N VAL A 819 30.46 -13.78 -7.84
CA VAL A 819 30.03 -14.75 -6.82
C VAL A 819 30.19 -16.19 -7.37
N ASP A 820 31.21 -16.90 -6.86
CA ASP A 820 31.55 -18.28 -7.27
C ASP A 820 30.40 -19.29 -7.07
N ILE A 821 29.42 -18.99 -6.19
CA ILE A 821 28.22 -19.81 -5.94
C ILE A 821 27.27 -19.83 -7.15
N TYR A 822 27.13 -18.73 -7.91
CA TYR A 822 26.23 -18.72 -9.08
C TYR A 822 26.76 -19.58 -10.22
N ARG A 823 28.07 -19.70 -10.36
CA ARG A 823 28.69 -20.53 -11.40
C ARG A 823 28.39 -22.03 -11.21
N LEU A 824 28.10 -22.45 -9.97
CA LEU A 824 27.65 -23.82 -9.64
C LEU A 824 26.18 -24.07 -9.98
N LEU A 825 25.33 -23.04 -9.91
CA LEU A 825 23.92 -23.14 -10.30
C LEU A 825 23.76 -23.23 -11.83
N TYR A 826 24.76 -22.75 -12.59
CA TYR A 826 24.75 -22.68 -14.05
C TYR A 826 25.85 -23.56 -14.68
N ASP A 827 25.63 -24.88 -14.69
CA ASP A 827 26.46 -25.84 -15.45
C ASP A 827 25.64 -26.59 -16.54
N SER A 828 26.09 -26.39 -17.79
CA SER A 828 25.95 -27.12 -19.08
C SER A 828 24.66 -27.81 -19.56
N ARG A 829 23.57 -27.94 -18.78
CA ARG A 829 22.31 -28.57 -19.26
C ARG A 829 21.36 -27.63 -20.01
N LYS A 830 21.86 -26.50 -20.51
CA LYS A 830 21.10 -25.45 -21.21
C LYS A 830 20.26 -25.92 -22.42
N ASN A 831 20.48 -27.14 -22.91
CA ASN A 831 19.80 -27.65 -24.11
C ASN A 831 18.58 -28.55 -23.84
N ASP A 832 18.33 -28.99 -22.59
CA ASP A 832 17.12 -29.74 -22.24
C ASP A 832 16.12 -28.83 -21.50
N PRO A 833 14.94 -28.52 -22.06
CA PRO A 833 13.95 -27.70 -21.37
C PRO A 833 13.44 -28.32 -20.06
N MET A 834 13.52 -29.65 -19.90
CA MET A 834 13.12 -30.35 -18.67
C MET A 834 14.27 -30.51 -17.66
N TRP A 835 15.46 -29.97 -17.94
CA TRP A 835 16.65 -30.06 -17.07
C TRP A 835 16.97 -31.48 -16.56
N GLY A 836 16.79 -32.50 -17.41
CA GLY A 836 17.08 -33.90 -17.13
C GLY A 836 15.98 -34.66 -16.39
N TRP A 837 14.91 -34.01 -15.93
CA TRP A 837 13.87 -34.64 -15.13
C TRP A 837 13.07 -35.71 -15.88
N SER A 838 13.05 -35.66 -17.21
CA SER A 838 12.41 -36.67 -18.05
C SER A 838 12.94 -38.09 -17.81
N LYS A 839 14.19 -38.24 -17.32
CA LYS A 839 14.79 -39.55 -17.00
C LYS A 839 14.22 -40.17 -15.71
N PHE A 840 13.59 -39.37 -14.85
CA PHE A 840 13.19 -39.75 -13.50
C PHE A 840 11.67 -39.77 -13.29
N SER A 841 10.89 -39.33 -14.29
CA SER A 841 9.43 -39.18 -14.15
C SER A 841 8.65 -40.39 -14.69
N ALA A 842 7.50 -40.69 -14.10
CA ALA A 842 6.53 -41.70 -14.56
C ALA A 842 5.83 -41.36 -15.89
N GLY A 843 6.21 -40.28 -16.54
CA GLY A 843 5.56 -39.76 -17.73
C GLY A 843 6.20 -38.47 -18.24
N LYS A 844 5.43 -37.67 -18.97
CA LYS A 844 5.90 -36.37 -19.46
C LYS A 844 5.95 -35.38 -18.29
N VAL A 845 7.13 -34.84 -17.98
CA VAL A 845 7.30 -33.77 -16.98
C VAL A 845 6.39 -32.59 -17.32
N GLU A 846 5.62 -32.13 -16.32
CA GLU A 846 4.73 -30.98 -16.46
C GLU A 846 5.52 -29.69 -16.18
N LEU A 847 5.97 -29.01 -17.24
CA LEU A 847 6.71 -27.76 -17.12
C LEU A 847 5.75 -26.56 -17.04
N HIS A 848 5.92 -25.75 -16.00
CA HIS A 848 5.30 -24.43 -15.83
C HIS A 848 6.38 -23.35 -15.79
N PRO A 849 6.57 -22.55 -16.86
CA PRO A 849 7.42 -21.38 -16.81
C PRO A 849 6.85 -20.32 -15.87
N VAL A 850 7.73 -19.70 -15.07
CA VAL A 850 7.39 -18.65 -14.10
C VAL A 850 8.32 -17.45 -14.32
N PRO A 851 7.82 -16.22 -14.37
CA PRO A 851 8.64 -15.00 -14.46
C PRO A 851 9.69 -14.88 -13.36
N GLY A 852 10.75 -14.11 -13.63
CA GLY A 852 11.90 -13.96 -12.73
C GLY A 852 13.00 -15.01 -12.95
N ASP A 853 14.01 -14.94 -12.10
CA ASP A 853 15.20 -15.81 -12.10
C ASP A 853 15.25 -16.71 -10.85
N HIS A 854 16.28 -17.57 -10.75
CA HIS A 854 16.45 -18.51 -9.63
C HIS A 854 16.32 -17.89 -8.23
N LEU A 855 16.72 -16.61 -8.05
CA LEU A 855 16.67 -15.94 -6.75
C LEU A 855 15.39 -15.17 -6.53
N THR A 856 14.83 -14.61 -7.60
CA THR A 856 13.70 -13.69 -7.53
C THR A 856 12.35 -14.38 -7.71
N ILE A 857 12.31 -15.63 -8.21
CA ILE A 857 11.07 -16.42 -8.38
C ILE A 857 10.26 -16.58 -7.08
N MET A 858 10.93 -16.55 -5.92
CA MET A 858 10.33 -16.68 -4.59
C MET A 858 9.92 -15.34 -3.96
N THR A 859 10.04 -14.22 -4.66
CA THR A 859 9.73 -12.88 -4.12
C THR A 859 8.97 -11.99 -5.09
N GLU A 860 8.47 -10.86 -4.59
CA GLU A 860 7.70 -9.90 -5.38
C GLU A 860 8.57 -9.28 -6.49
N PRO A 861 8.01 -9.06 -7.70
CA PRO A 861 6.61 -9.25 -8.08
C PRO A 861 6.27 -10.67 -8.60
N TYR A 862 7.21 -11.62 -8.56
CA TYR A 862 7.10 -12.89 -9.27
C TYR A 862 6.43 -14.01 -8.49
N ILE A 863 6.47 -13.95 -7.15
CA ILE A 863 5.94 -14.98 -6.27
C ILE A 863 4.45 -15.26 -6.47
N GLY A 864 3.65 -14.24 -6.84
CA GLY A 864 2.24 -14.42 -7.18
C GLY A 864 2.04 -15.35 -8.38
N ALA A 865 2.84 -15.18 -9.44
CA ALA A 865 2.79 -16.04 -10.61
C ALA A 865 3.24 -17.48 -10.29
N LEU A 866 4.27 -17.65 -9.43
CA LEU A 866 4.67 -18.96 -8.93
C LEU A 866 3.51 -19.65 -8.20
N ALA A 867 2.87 -18.92 -7.28
CA ALA A 867 1.77 -19.42 -6.47
C ALA A 867 0.57 -19.84 -7.31
N GLU A 868 0.20 -19.08 -8.35
CA GLU A 868 -0.87 -19.44 -9.27
C GLU A 868 -0.61 -20.78 -9.97
N LYS A 869 0.61 -20.99 -10.49
CA LYS A 869 0.98 -22.25 -11.14
C LYS A 869 1.00 -23.43 -10.18
N LEU A 870 1.50 -23.21 -8.96
CA LEU A 870 1.53 -24.22 -7.92
C LEU A 870 0.12 -24.58 -7.46
N LYS A 871 -0.75 -23.59 -7.24
CA LYS A 871 -2.16 -23.77 -6.87
C LYS A 871 -2.92 -24.59 -7.90
N SER A 872 -2.75 -24.29 -9.18
CA SER A 872 -3.33 -25.06 -10.28
C SER A 872 -2.86 -26.54 -10.25
N SER A 873 -1.58 -26.77 -9.97
CA SER A 873 -1.02 -28.12 -9.87
C SER A 873 -1.54 -28.89 -8.65
N LEU A 874 -1.66 -28.22 -7.49
CA LEU A 874 -2.27 -28.76 -6.27
C LEU A 874 -3.72 -29.16 -6.50
N GLU A 875 -4.53 -28.29 -7.10
CA GLU A 875 -5.95 -28.53 -7.36
C GLU A 875 -6.17 -29.68 -8.36
N LYS A 876 -5.33 -29.75 -9.40
CA LYS A 876 -5.33 -30.86 -10.36
C LYS A 876 -5.00 -32.19 -9.68
N ALA A 877 -3.95 -32.23 -8.85
CA ALA A 877 -3.54 -33.42 -8.11
C ALA A 877 -4.58 -33.85 -7.06
N GLN A 878 -5.22 -32.90 -6.39
CA GLN A 878 -6.30 -33.14 -5.44
C GLN A 878 -7.54 -33.73 -6.14
N THR A 879 -7.87 -33.25 -7.34
CA THR A 879 -9.00 -33.78 -8.12
C THR A 879 -8.75 -35.21 -8.59
N ALA A 880 -7.49 -35.55 -8.91
CA ALA A 880 -7.09 -36.91 -9.28
C ALA A 880 -7.06 -37.88 -8.08
N ASN A 881 -6.79 -37.36 -6.88
CA ASN A 881 -6.66 -38.12 -5.64
C ASN A 881 -7.60 -37.56 -4.55
N PRO A 882 -8.92 -37.79 -4.66
CA PRO A 882 -9.87 -37.29 -3.68
C PRO A 882 -9.66 -38.02 -2.35
N MET A 883 -9.07 -37.34 -1.36
CA MET A 883 -9.02 -37.85 0.00
C MET A 883 -10.42 -37.76 0.65
N GLU A 884 -10.85 -38.84 1.32
CA GLU A 884 -12.04 -38.79 2.17
C GLU A 884 -11.80 -37.74 3.27
N ARG A 885 -12.77 -36.83 3.46
CA ARG A 885 -12.69 -35.79 4.49
C ARG A 885 -12.55 -36.45 5.86
N PRO A 886 -11.60 -36.02 6.72
CA PRO A 886 -11.67 -36.36 8.13
C PRO A 886 -12.95 -35.82 8.79
#